data_AF-B4R659-F1
#
_entry.id   AF-B4R659-F1
#
_cell.length_a   1.000
_cell.length_b   1.000
_cell.length_c   1.000
_cell.angle_alpha   90.00
_cell.angle_beta   90.00
_cell.angle_gamma   90.00
#
_symmetry.space_group_name_H-M   'P 1'
#
loop_
_entity.id
_entity.type
_entity.pdbx_description
1 polymer ?
#
loop_
_entity_poly.entity_id
_entity_poly.type
_entity_poly.pdbx_seq_one_letter_code
_entity_poly.pdbx_strand_id
1 'polypeptide(L)'
;MIAQVGAGLWRRNGYTLLHQLYFYRNVRCRVEMLDRDIACLQIGASLMESNEFLIHVLNRFNTIPWLQENYWSILSGNEMNDDIIREASIFDEFLELLIVIIGERWMPGVSMVTEEDRLRKEIIQLLCIKPYSHSELSRALPDGNSGNSDNVFEEVINTVAVFKKPVGADSKGVYELKEHLLEEFNMYFYHYTKEDKSKAEELQRERRKAKKQLVCCPPPMLPKLTPAFTSMANILQCPVFLNICVLIMERALNTYSRSFTESHLQKVLHLLGYAIQEELSENYPFLSFYERSQEYGILEKLEELARCPRLEAHYDFVLWTIERFKQLQAKQAPSDGGAGPSCSQQKTGEKLSLSAEEQAREERENRARLAAERRAHIMAQMQKAQKSFISSNAEMFADTENETRKESASTGPMDWEDIPSEEEQGAVGLESNVACLGPHRKIYHGSDDTFKCILCFENCAISRGGRQLVSSAFVQTSRVIFTTPNLRNSKSALHISCCGHVMHYSCWLEYFSNEEFKELRRPHRNRAALAQTANVEFQCPYCRTLSNTIVPVTETLPAFSAPPSPNESYFTIGQFRGDDEHTGHRTGSHEGPRIDTLPSVSHLLRLSGVVGGMAQYERSVQLITNPRRLHGDYMEGIEFLKKALLNTMKVQHSHLKVQLGIENIEIVAILWDSCSYTLQALEIYLYAVEKPLKAELSMRHQSCARNLVRACSRSSALEWENDVPLLASMRTQAEFSSRLLDTIFNHSDTSVLVWDCFRVLVPFQFAVLNLMVPEMGFKTIIPSGSMFDFYIMQTMFLAQLTKAVLCFDVNKEKAKRAEKTPNPELTQLDYVEQLPSRIRDNMIDFYRRYNIPARVLQKTQQKKLEEEESEENQGHVQTVVIPCESHDLALLLEYVQRQMSSFLRCSCLFYRFLTDVDFPDTFPTDQPDRFDLMCQYLGLDPMLGVYFDMETVYATMMHSFASHPHIDLEVEQRCQPDERGATDLQVEPCLRPLPRLKVLCDDFSDLINSVSDIFCPNNEREEMKTPTMCLICGLILCGQSYCCQPELGSMHSVGACTHHALACGAEVGIFLRIRDCQVVYLGRGKGCFVPPPYLDEYGETDMGLRRGNPLRLSEAAYRKIYLQWLGHGLHGEIARLNDNANVAAAAQWHHM
;
A
#
# COMPACT_ATOMS: atom_id res chain seq x y z
N MET A 1 -22.04 -13.26 -22.60
CA MET A 1 -20.98 -12.64 -21.77
C MET A 1 -20.72 -13.42 -20.49
N ILE A 2 -21.72 -13.63 -19.62
CA ILE A 2 -21.57 -14.38 -18.36
C ILE A 2 -20.90 -15.74 -18.58
N ALA A 3 -21.45 -16.54 -19.49
CA ALA A 3 -20.90 -17.83 -19.91
C ALA A 3 -19.42 -17.75 -20.35
N GLN A 4 -19.04 -16.68 -21.06
CA GLN A 4 -17.67 -16.48 -21.51
C GLN A 4 -16.72 -16.15 -20.36
N VAL A 5 -17.19 -15.43 -19.33
CA VAL A 5 -16.39 -15.19 -18.12
C VAL A 5 -16.27 -16.47 -17.32
N GLY A 6 -17.36 -17.24 -17.19
CA GLY A 6 -17.38 -18.57 -16.59
C GLY A 6 -16.38 -19.54 -17.25
N ALA A 7 -16.27 -19.49 -18.58
CA ALA A 7 -15.32 -20.29 -19.38
C ALA A 7 -13.88 -19.71 -19.43
N GLY A 8 -13.61 -18.61 -18.72
CA GLY A 8 -12.26 -18.04 -18.64
C GLY A 8 -11.76 -17.30 -19.89
N LEU A 9 -12.65 -16.91 -20.82
CA LEU A 9 -12.27 -16.15 -22.03
C LEU A 9 -11.88 -14.70 -21.73
N TRP A 10 -12.21 -14.18 -20.55
CA TRP A 10 -12.02 -12.78 -20.16
C TRP A 10 -11.01 -12.58 -19.02
N ARG A 11 -10.05 -13.50 -18.84
CA ARG A 11 -9.06 -13.46 -17.74
C ARG A 11 -8.22 -12.18 -17.66
N ARG A 12 -8.05 -11.45 -18.77
CA ARG A 12 -7.23 -10.22 -18.85
C ARG A 12 -8.01 -8.92 -18.55
N ASN A 13 -9.33 -8.97 -18.40
CA ASN A 13 -10.18 -7.78 -18.28
C ASN A 13 -10.30 -7.19 -16.86
N GLY A 14 -9.63 -7.78 -15.87
CA GLY A 14 -9.58 -7.28 -14.49
C GLY A 14 -10.92 -7.36 -13.73
N TYR A 15 -10.96 -6.75 -12.55
CA TYR A 15 -12.08 -6.84 -11.60
C TYR A 15 -13.36 -6.12 -12.07
N THR A 16 -13.29 -5.18 -13.02
CA THR A 16 -14.47 -4.41 -13.47
C THR A 16 -15.59 -5.31 -14.02
N LEU A 17 -15.23 -6.31 -14.83
CA LEU A 17 -16.20 -7.25 -15.39
C LEU A 17 -16.75 -8.19 -14.31
N LEU A 18 -15.91 -8.61 -13.36
CA LEU A 18 -16.34 -9.41 -12.21
C LEU A 18 -17.30 -8.63 -11.30
N HIS A 19 -17.09 -7.32 -11.12
CA HIS A 19 -17.99 -6.44 -10.37
C HIS A 19 -19.34 -6.28 -11.08
N GLN A 20 -19.34 -6.11 -12.41
CA GLN A 20 -20.60 -6.06 -13.17
C GLN A 20 -21.38 -7.38 -13.03
N LEU A 21 -20.70 -8.52 -13.12
CA LEU A 21 -21.32 -9.84 -12.91
C LEU A 21 -21.83 -10.03 -11.48
N TYR A 22 -21.09 -9.53 -10.49
CA TYR A 22 -21.51 -9.55 -9.09
C TYR A 22 -22.82 -8.78 -8.91
N PHE A 23 -22.92 -7.53 -9.38
CA PHE A 23 -24.15 -6.74 -9.27
C PHE A 23 -25.31 -7.34 -10.07
N TYR A 24 -25.03 -7.91 -11.24
CA TYR A 24 -26.03 -8.58 -12.06
C TYR A 24 -26.71 -9.76 -11.35
N ARG A 25 -25.97 -10.48 -10.49
CA ARG A 25 -26.46 -11.61 -9.69
C ARG A 25 -26.83 -11.24 -8.25
N ASN A 26 -26.51 -10.04 -7.79
CA ASN A 26 -26.70 -9.63 -6.40
C ASN A 26 -28.19 -9.55 -6.06
N VAL A 27 -28.58 -10.05 -4.88
CA VAL A 27 -29.97 -10.06 -4.37
C VAL A 27 -30.67 -8.70 -4.52
N ARG A 28 -29.95 -7.58 -4.31
CA ARG A 28 -30.51 -6.22 -4.38
C ARG A 28 -30.86 -5.75 -5.79
N CYS A 29 -30.28 -6.36 -6.83
CA CYS A 29 -30.42 -5.90 -8.21
C CYS A 29 -30.91 -7.01 -9.15
N ARG A 30 -30.79 -8.29 -8.79
CA ARG A 30 -31.06 -9.43 -9.67
C ARG A 30 -32.50 -9.47 -10.19
N VAL A 31 -33.47 -8.99 -9.38
CA VAL A 31 -34.89 -8.94 -9.75
C VAL A 31 -35.12 -8.04 -10.97
N GLU A 32 -34.36 -6.94 -11.10
CA GLU A 32 -34.46 -6.01 -12.23
C GLU A 32 -33.41 -6.29 -13.33
N MET A 33 -32.59 -7.33 -13.16
CA MET A 33 -31.50 -7.67 -14.07
C MET A 33 -31.63 -9.13 -14.53
N LEU A 34 -30.91 -10.06 -13.87
CA LEU A 34 -30.88 -11.49 -14.22
C LEU A 34 -32.29 -12.07 -14.39
N ASP A 35 -33.19 -11.83 -13.46
CA ASP A 35 -34.54 -12.42 -13.48
C ASP A 35 -35.33 -11.95 -14.72
N ARG A 36 -35.27 -10.65 -15.02
CA ARG A 36 -35.91 -10.06 -16.20
C ARG A 36 -35.31 -10.60 -17.49
N ASP A 37 -33.99 -10.76 -17.55
CA ASP A 37 -33.32 -11.30 -18.74
C ASP A 37 -33.71 -12.76 -19.01
N ILE A 38 -33.81 -13.60 -17.95
CA ILE A 38 -34.32 -14.97 -18.09
C ILE A 38 -35.77 -14.97 -18.57
N ALA A 39 -36.63 -14.12 -18.01
CA ALA A 39 -38.01 -13.99 -18.47
C ALA A 39 -38.10 -13.53 -19.94
N CYS A 40 -37.25 -12.60 -20.36
CA CYS A 40 -37.13 -12.18 -21.76
C CYS A 40 -36.73 -13.32 -22.69
N LEU A 41 -35.80 -14.19 -22.26
CA LEU A 41 -35.42 -15.38 -23.02
C LEU A 41 -36.56 -16.41 -23.11
N GLN A 42 -37.33 -16.58 -22.03
CA GLN A 42 -38.53 -17.43 -22.02
C GLN A 42 -39.63 -16.88 -22.94
N ILE A 43 -39.80 -15.55 -23.00
CA ILE A 43 -40.69 -14.91 -23.96
C ILE A 43 -40.23 -15.23 -25.39
N GLY A 44 -38.93 -15.08 -25.69
CA GLY A 44 -38.36 -15.48 -26.97
C GLY A 44 -38.62 -16.95 -27.32
N ALA A 45 -38.41 -17.85 -26.34
CA ALA A 45 -38.68 -19.28 -26.48
C ALA A 45 -40.15 -19.60 -26.78
N SER A 46 -41.09 -18.79 -26.27
CA SER A 46 -42.52 -18.97 -26.50
C SER A 46 -43.00 -18.46 -27.86
N LEU A 47 -42.32 -17.45 -28.41
CA LEU A 47 -42.73 -16.75 -29.65
C LEU A 47 -42.10 -17.34 -30.92
N MET A 48 -41.04 -18.14 -30.78
CA MET A 48 -40.29 -18.72 -31.89
C MET A 48 -40.55 -20.21 -32.04
N GLU A 49 -40.33 -20.74 -33.24
CA GLU A 49 -40.29 -22.19 -33.45
C GLU A 49 -39.11 -22.79 -32.67
N SER A 50 -39.32 -23.95 -32.04
CA SER A 50 -38.40 -24.50 -31.04
C SER A 50 -37.01 -24.87 -31.60
N ASN A 51 -36.91 -25.35 -32.85
CA ASN A 51 -35.61 -25.58 -33.48
C ASN A 51 -34.92 -24.25 -33.78
N GLU A 52 -35.66 -23.27 -34.33
CA GLU A 52 -35.13 -21.94 -34.63
C GLU A 52 -34.57 -21.28 -33.37
N PHE A 53 -35.32 -21.31 -32.27
CA PHE A 53 -34.88 -20.78 -30.98
C PHE A 53 -33.55 -21.41 -30.52
N LEU A 54 -33.46 -22.75 -30.51
CA LEU A 54 -32.23 -23.43 -30.11
C LEU A 54 -31.05 -23.11 -31.03
N ILE A 55 -31.27 -23.05 -32.34
CA ILE A 55 -30.22 -22.70 -33.31
C ILE A 55 -29.73 -21.26 -33.08
N HIS A 56 -30.63 -20.32 -32.78
CA HIS A 56 -30.23 -18.95 -32.44
C HIS A 56 -29.41 -18.92 -31.15
N VAL A 57 -29.82 -19.62 -30.09
CA VAL A 57 -29.05 -19.67 -28.84
C VAL A 57 -27.67 -20.31 -29.07
N LEU A 58 -27.59 -21.43 -29.80
CA LEU A 58 -26.34 -22.08 -30.18
C LEU A 58 -25.41 -21.15 -30.98
N ASN A 59 -25.97 -20.39 -31.91
CA ASN A 59 -25.22 -19.39 -32.69
C ASN A 59 -24.69 -18.28 -31.78
N ARG A 60 -25.47 -17.79 -30.82
CA ARG A 60 -25.01 -16.76 -29.86
C ARG A 60 -23.93 -17.26 -28.91
N PHE A 61 -23.91 -18.56 -28.59
CA PHE A 61 -22.83 -19.20 -27.85
C PHE A 61 -21.63 -19.58 -28.73
N ASN A 62 -21.76 -19.48 -30.06
CA ASN A 62 -20.76 -19.89 -31.04
C ASN A 62 -20.36 -21.37 -30.92
N THR A 63 -21.33 -22.25 -30.62
CA THR A 63 -21.09 -23.69 -30.37
C THR A 63 -21.58 -24.60 -31.51
N ILE A 64 -22.09 -24.04 -32.60
CA ILE A 64 -22.50 -24.83 -33.79
C ILE A 64 -21.34 -25.67 -34.35
N PRO A 65 -20.09 -25.16 -34.47
CA PRO A 65 -18.97 -25.99 -34.93
C PRO A 65 -18.69 -27.19 -34.02
N TRP A 66 -18.86 -27.02 -32.71
CA TRP A 66 -18.66 -28.07 -31.71
C TRP A 66 -19.66 -29.23 -31.88
N LEU A 67 -20.85 -28.97 -32.44
CA LEU A 67 -21.89 -29.99 -32.68
C LEU A 67 -21.66 -30.86 -33.93
N GLN A 68 -20.68 -30.53 -34.78
CA GLN A 68 -20.45 -31.30 -36.01
C GLN A 68 -19.82 -32.67 -35.73
N GLU A 69 -20.22 -33.71 -36.48
CA GLU A 69 -19.72 -35.08 -36.32
C GLU A 69 -18.21 -35.21 -36.61
N ASN A 70 -17.69 -34.43 -37.57
CA ASN A 70 -16.29 -34.38 -37.97
C ASN A 70 -15.42 -33.51 -37.04
N TYR A 71 -15.96 -32.94 -35.97
CA TYR A 71 -15.18 -32.14 -35.02
C TYR A 71 -13.98 -32.93 -34.44
N TRP A 72 -14.12 -34.25 -34.30
CA TRP A 72 -13.03 -35.16 -33.89
C TRP A 72 -11.86 -35.23 -34.86
N SER A 73 -12.11 -35.21 -36.19
CA SER A 73 -11.05 -35.32 -37.19
C SER A 73 -10.23 -34.03 -37.31
N ILE A 74 -10.85 -32.88 -37.02
CA ILE A 74 -10.21 -31.56 -36.95
C ILE A 74 -9.23 -31.47 -35.77
N LEU A 75 -9.50 -32.20 -34.68
CA LEU A 75 -8.68 -32.21 -33.46
C LEU A 75 -7.46 -33.15 -33.53
N SER A 76 -7.53 -34.20 -34.36
CA SER A 76 -6.45 -35.22 -34.47
C SER A 76 -5.11 -34.69 -35.00
N GLY A 77 -5.04 -33.45 -35.51
CA GLY A 77 -3.82 -32.82 -36.00
C GLY A 77 -3.14 -31.84 -35.03
N ASN A 78 -3.81 -31.43 -33.95
CA ASN A 78 -3.32 -30.36 -33.05
C ASN A 78 -3.05 -30.90 -31.62
N GLU A 79 -1.95 -30.46 -31.01
CA GLU A 79 -1.66 -30.71 -29.59
C GLU A 79 -2.77 -30.14 -28.69
N MET A 80 -2.92 -30.64 -27.45
CA MET A 80 -3.94 -30.17 -26.51
C MET A 80 -3.81 -28.67 -26.27
N ASN A 81 -4.64 -27.87 -26.96
CA ASN A 81 -4.72 -26.44 -26.78
C ASN A 81 -5.79 -26.08 -25.74
N ASP A 82 -5.49 -25.07 -24.92
CA ASP A 82 -6.40 -24.42 -23.97
C ASP A 82 -7.78 -24.06 -24.58
N ASP A 83 -7.83 -23.87 -25.90
CA ASP A 83 -9.04 -23.49 -26.63
C ASP A 83 -10.09 -24.61 -26.65
N ILE A 84 -9.69 -25.89 -26.69
CA ILE A 84 -10.63 -27.03 -26.65
C ILE A 84 -11.35 -27.11 -25.31
N ILE A 85 -10.61 -26.85 -24.21
CA ILE A 85 -11.16 -26.83 -22.84
C ILE A 85 -12.14 -25.65 -22.69
N ARG A 86 -11.81 -24.49 -23.28
CA ARG A 86 -12.68 -23.30 -23.27
C ARG A 86 -13.95 -23.53 -24.08
N GLU A 87 -13.87 -24.14 -25.26
CA GLU A 87 -15.05 -24.48 -26.08
C GLU A 87 -15.98 -25.45 -25.35
N ALA A 88 -15.43 -26.50 -24.73
CA ALA A 88 -16.19 -27.43 -23.90
C ALA A 88 -16.87 -26.72 -22.71
N SER A 89 -16.19 -25.76 -22.08
CA SER A 89 -16.74 -24.95 -20.97
C SER A 89 -17.86 -24.00 -21.44
N ILE A 90 -17.75 -23.42 -22.63
CA ILE A 90 -18.82 -22.59 -23.21
C ILE A 90 -20.07 -23.43 -23.50
N PHE A 91 -19.87 -24.63 -24.03
CA PHE A 91 -20.98 -25.55 -24.28
C PHE A 91 -21.66 -26.01 -22.98
N ASP A 92 -20.88 -26.17 -21.92
CA ASP A 92 -21.39 -26.47 -20.58
C ASP A 92 -22.33 -25.35 -20.05
N GLU A 93 -21.95 -24.08 -20.24
CA GLU A 93 -22.76 -22.92 -19.88
C GLU A 93 -24.02 -22.79 -20.77
N PHE A 94 -23.97 -23.22 -22.03
CA PHE A 94 -25.14 -23.29 -22.92
C PHE A 94 -26.19 -24.28 -22.38
N LEU A 95 -25.77 -25.50 -22.01
CA LEU A 95 -26.68 -26.51 -21.45
C LEU A 95 -27.31 -26.04 -20.13
N GLU A 96 -26.54 -25.33 -19.29
CA GLU A 96 -27.06 -24.77 -18.05
C GLU A 96 -28.09 -23.67 -18.29
N LEU A 97 -27.85 -22.79 -19.25
CA LEU A 97 -28.85 -21.80 -19.65
C LEU A 97 -30.13 -22.45 -20.16
N LEU A 98 -30.03 -23.54 -20.93
CA LEU A 98 -31.19 -24.29 -21.41
C LEU A 98 -31.99 -24.91 -20.24
N ILE A 99 -31.30 -25.45 -19.24
CA ILE A 99 -31.93 -25.95 -18.00
C ILE A 99 -32.66 -24.81 -17.27
N VAL A 100 -32.05 -23.63 -17.19
CA VAL A 100 -32.66 -22.47 -16.53
C VAL A 100 -33.89 -21.97 -17.27
N ILE A 101 -33.82 -21.81 -18.60
CA ILE A 101 -34.96 -21.35 -19.42
C ILE A 101 -36.17 -22.28 -19.25
N ILE A 102 -35.94 -23.60 -19.24
CA ILE A 102 -37.02 -24.60 -19.12
C ILE A 102 -37.50 -24.76 -17.68
N GLY A 103 -36.57 -24.75 -16.72
CA GLY A 103 -36.83 -25.12 -15.32
C GLY A 103 -37.28 -23.97 -14.43
N GLU A 104 -36.82 -22.73 -14.67
CA GLU A 104 -37.11 -21.59 -13.80
C GLU A 104 -38.44 -20.92 -14.18
N ARG A 105 -39.53 -21.60 -13.82
CA ARG A 105 -40.90 -21.20 -14.11
C ARG A 105 -41.60 -20.48 -12.97
N TRP A 106 -40.92 -20.25 -11.84
CA TRP A 106 -41.51 -19.71 -10.61
C TRP A 106 -41.76 -18.19 -10.63
N MET A 107 -41.60 -17.55 -11.79
CA MET A 107 -41.96 -16.15 -11.97
C MET A 107 -43.46 -16.00 -12.32
N PRO A 108 -44.23 -15.20 -11.56
CA PRO A 108 -45.63 -14.95 -11.88
C PRO A 108 -45.81 -14.38 -13.28
N GLY A 109 -46.72 -14.99 -14.04
CA GLY A 109 -47.00 -14.66 -15.44
C GLY A 109 -46.40 -15.65 -16.45
N VAL A 110 -45.22 -16.22 -16.16
CA VAL A 110 -44.62 -17.28 -17.00
C VAL A 110 -45.34 -18.61 -16.75
N SER A 111 -45.62 -18.92 -15.48
CA SER A 111 -46.39 -20.09 -15.09
C SER A 111 -47.52 -19.74 -14.11
N MET A 112 -48.36 -20.72 -13.81
CA MET A 112 -49.51 -20.58 -12.92
C MET A 112 -49.06 -20.61 -11.43
N VAL A 113 -48.29 -19.60 -11.02
CA VAL A 113 -47.72 -19.44 -9.67
C VAL A 113 -47.95 -18.04 -9.12
N THR A 114 -48.01 -17.91 -7.80
CA THR A 114 -48.15 -16.64 -7.08
C THR A 114 -46.79 -16.09 -6.62
N GLU A 115 -46.77 -14.83 -6.15
CA GLU A 115 -45.57 -14.25 -5.52
C GLU A 115 -45.16 -14.99 -4.23
N GLU A 116 -46.14 -15.55 -3.50
CA GLU A 116 -45.91 -16.38 -2.32
C GLU A 116 -45.19 -17.70 -2.69
N ASP A 117 -45.61 -18.34 -3.79
CA ASP A 117 -44.96 -19.54 -4.31
C ASP A 117 -43.51 -19.28 -4.75
N ARG A 118 -43.25 -18.11 -5.34
CA ARG A 118 -41.90 -17.68 -5.70
C ARG A 118 -41.01 -17.55 -4.46
N LEU A 119 -41.49 -16.85 -3.44
CA LEU A 119 -40.79 -16.68 -2.16
C LEU A 119 -40.55 -18.02 -1.45
N ARG A 120 -41.57 -18.89 -1.43
CA ARG A 120 -41.49 -20.26 -0.90
C ARG A 120 -40.36 -21.03 -1.58
N LYS A 121 -40.30 -21.00 -2.91
CA LYS A 121 -39.25 -21.68 -3.68
C LYS A 121 -37.85 -21.18 -3.30
N GLU A 122 -37.70 -19.86 -3.18
CA GLU A 122 -36.43 -19.20 -2.86
C GLU A 122 -35.91 -19.61 -1.47
N ILE A 123 -36.80 -19.63 -0.46
CA ILE A 123 -36.45 -20.09 0.90
C ILE A 123 -36.11 -21.58 0.90
N ILE A 124 -36.84 -22.43 0.16
CA ILE A 124 -36.53 -23.86 0.05
C ILE A 124 -35.12 -24.06 -0.51
N GLN A 125 -34.74 -23.34 -1.57
CA GLN A 125 -33.40 -23.47 -2.17
C GLN A 125 -32.31 -22.97 -1.20
N LEU A 126 -32.50 -21.83 -0.53
CA LEU A 126 -31.53 -21.35 0.46
C LEU A 126 -31.31 -22.38 1.59
N LEU A 127 -32.38 -22.96 2.14
CA LEU A 127 -32.28 -23.95 3.21
C LEU A 127 -31.72 -25.31 2.75
N CYS A 128 -31.69 -25.58 1.43
CA CYS A 128 -30.99 -26.74 0.87
C CYS A 128 -29.46 -26.59 0.88
N ILE A 129 -28.93 -25.37 1.01
CA ILE A 129 -27.48 -25.11 1.12
C ILE A 129 -27.02 -25.38 2.56
N LYS A 130 -27.71 -24.78 3.53
CA LYS A 130 -27.42 -24.89 4.97
C LYS A 130 -28.61 -24.39 5.81
N PRO A 131 -28.65 -24.66 7.12
CA PRO A 131 -29.55 -23.96 8.04
C PRO A 131 -29.19 -22.47 8.14
N TYR A 132 -30.19 -21.59 8.21
CA TYR A 132 -30.00 -20.14 8.32
C TYR A 132 -30.70 -19.57 9.55
N SER A 133 -30.13 -18.53 10.17
CA SER A 133 -30.88 -17.70 11.14
C SER A 133 -31.87 -16.77 10.43
N HIS A 134 -32.86 -16.27 11.17
CA HIS A 134 -33.86 -15.31 10.65
C HIS A 134 -33.22 -14.12 9.92
N SER A 135 -32.27 -13.47 10.59
CA SER A 135 -31.56 -12.30 10.04
C SER A 135 -30.73 -12.59 8.80
N GLU A 136 -30.24 -13.82 8.63
CA GLU A 136 -29.48 -14.20 7.45
C GLU A 136 -30.40 -14.54 6.27
N LEU A 137 -31.56 -15.16 6.52
CA LEU A 137 -32.59 -15.37 5.49
C LEU A 137 -33.14 -14.06 4.96
N SER A 138 -33.50 -13.13 5.86
CA SER A 138 -34.01 -11.80 5.47
C SER A 138 -33.00 -11.05 4.59
N ARG A 139 -31.69 -11.13 4.87
CA ARG A 139 -30.65 -10.51 4.04
C ARG A 139 -30.42 -11.20 2.69
N ALA A 140 -30.70 -12.50 2.61
CA ALA A 140 -30.48 -13.31 1.41
C ALA A 140 -31.64 -13.21 0.39
N LEU A 141 -32.75 -12.59 0.79
CA LEU A 141 -33.96 -12.41 -0.03
C LEU A 141 -34.07 -10.94 -0.51
N PRO A 142 -34.75 -10.67 -1.65
CA PRO A 142 -34.93 -9.32 -2.15
C PRO A 142 -35.76 -8.43 -1.20
N ASP A 143 -35.35 -7.17 -1.02
CA ASP A 143 -36.09 -6.19 -0.22
C ASP A 143 -37.42 -5.84 -0.92
N GLY A 144 -38.52 -6.42 -0.45
CA GLY A 144 -39.86 -6.06 -0.93
C GLY A 144 -40.23 -4.66 -0.43
N ASN A 145 -40.19 -3.65 -1.28
CA ASN A 145 -40.69 -2.30 -1.00
C ASN A 145 -42.19 -2.31 -0.67
N SER A 146 -42.59 -2.61 0.56
CA SER A 146 -43.83 -2.21 1.23
C SER A 146 -43.91 -2.86 2.61
N GLY A 147 -44.32 -2.11 3.64
CA GLY A 147 -44.44 -2.60 5.03
C GLY A 147 -45.49 -3.69 5.27
N ASN A 148 -45.95 -4.40 4.23
CA ASN A 148 -46.84 -5.56 4.30
C ASN A 148 -46.11 -6.90 4.01
N SER A 149 -44.86 -6.88 3.54
CA SER A 149 -44.10 -8.10 3.16
C SER A 149 -43.59 -8.92 4.34
N ASP A 150 -43.37 -8.29 5.51
CA ASP A 150 -42.85 -8.98 6.70
C ASP A 150 -43.81 -10.08 7.20
N ASN A 151 -45.12 -9.85 7.14
CA ASN A 151 -46.12 -10.86 7.54
C ASN A 151 -46.12 -12.06 6.59
N VAL A 152 -46.01 -11.84 5.28
CA VAL A 152 -45.98 -12.91 4.27
C VAL A 152 -44.71 -13.74 4.39
N PHE A 153 -43.57 -13.09 4.66
CA PHE A 153 -42.32 -13.81 4.91
C PHE A 153 -42.41 -14.75 6.12
N GLU A 154 -42.98 -14.28 7.23
CA GLU A 154 -43.22 -15.10 8.43
C GLU A 154 -44.21 -16.24 8.18
N GLU A 155 -45.26 -16.01 7.40
CA GLU A 155 -46.21 -17.07 7.05
C GLU A 155 -45.50 -18.16 6.22
N VAL A 156 -44.78 -17.77 5.16
CA VAL A 156 -44.09 -18.70 4.28
C VAL A 156 -43.00 -19.48 5.02
N ILE A 157 -42.15 -18.83 5.83
CA ILE A 157 -41.06 -19.53 6.55
C ILE A 157 -41.61 -20.60 7.50
N ASN A 158 -42.74 -20.34 8.16
CA ASN A 158 -43.41 -21.30 9.04
C ASN A 158 -44.00 -22.49 8.26
N THR A 159 -44.38 -22.30 6.99
CA THR A 159 -44.81 -23.42 6.14
C THR A 159 -43.64 -24.29 5.68
N VAL A 160 -42.46 -23.73 5.41
CA VAL A 160 -41.33 -24.47 4.80
C VAL A 160 -40.30 -25.01 5.79
N ALA A 161 -40.11 -24.36 6.93
CA ALA A 161 -39.00 -24.66 7.83
C ALA A 161 -39.47 -25.01 9.25
N VAL A 162 -38.58 -25.69 9.99
CA VAL A 162 -38.69 -25.95 11.43
C VAL A 162 -37.62 -25.12 12.13
N PHE A 163 -38.04 -24.30 13.09
CA PHE A 163 -37.11 -23.50 13.90
C PHE A 163 -36.46 -24.34 15.00
N LYS A 164 -35.13 -24.50 14.95
CA LYS A 164 -34.32 -25.09 16.01
C LYS A 164 -33.84 -23.99 16.96
N LYS A 165 -34.26 -24.10 18.21
CA LYS A 165 -33.83 -23.20 19.28
C LYS A 165 -32.32 -23.34 19.55
N PRO A 166 -31.65 -22.25 19.94
CA PRO A 166 -30.23 -22.29 20.27
C PRO A 166 -29.96 -23.21 21.46
N VAL A 167 -28.92 -24.03 21.36
CA VAL A 167 -28.46 -24.94 22.42
C VAL A 167 -27.14 -24.38 22.97
N GLY A 168 -27.25 -23.42 23.89
CA GLY A 168 -26.10 -22.75 24.52
C GLY A 168 -26.11 -21.23 24.36
N ALA A 169 -25.47 -20.52 25.30
CA ALA A 169 -25.48 -19.06 25.40
C ALA A 169 -24.91 -18.34 24.15
N ASP A 170 -24.03 -18.99 23.38
CA ASP A 170 -23.38 -18.42 22.20
C ASP A 170 -23.97 -18.87 20.85
N SER A 171 -24.99 -19.74 20.86
CA SER A 171 -25.60 -20.25 19.62
C SER A 171 -26.83 -19.42 19.22
N LYS A 172 -27.02 -19.18 17.92
CA LYS A 172 -28.21 -18.52 17.37
C LYS A 172 -29.24 -19.57 16.96
N GLY A 173 -30.53 -19.26 17.10
CA GLY A 173 -31.60 -20.13 16.58
C GLY A 173 -31.59 -20.15 15.05
N VAL A 174 -31.81 -21.33 14.45
CA VAL A 174 -31.72 -21.54 13.01
C VAL A 174 -32.94 -22.26 12.47
N TYR A 175 -33.29 -21.98 11.21
CA TYR A 175 -34.33 -22.67 10.46
C TYR A 175 -33.75 -23.81 9.64
N GLU A 176 -34.39 -24.97 9.71
CA GLU A 176 -34.07 -26.14 8.88
C GLU A 176 -35.25 -26.52 8.00
N LEU A 177 -34.99 -26.94 6.76
CA LEU A 177 -36.03 -27.32 5.81
C LEU A 177 -36.81 -28.56 6.27
N LYS A 178 -38.14 -28.52 6.11
CA LYS A 178 -39.00 -29.71 6.35
C LYS A 178 -38.67 -30.83 5.36
N GLU A 179 -38.62 -32.05 5.87
CA GLU A 179 -38.10 -33.21 5.12
C GLU A 179 -38.87 -33.56 3.83
N HIS A 180 -40.17 -33.34 3.78
CA HIS A 180 -40.96 -33.61 2.57
C HIS A 180 -40.70 -32.60 1.43
N LEU A 181 -40.13 -31.43 1.72
CA LEU A 181 -39.89 -30.37 0.74
C LEU A 181 -38.57 -30.52 -0.02
N LEU A 182 -37.74 -31.49 0.37
CA LEU A 182 -36.46 -31.75 -0.29
C LEU A 182 -36.63 -32.35 -1.68
N GLU A 183 -37.80 -32.90 -1.99
CA GLU A 183 -38.16 -33.33 -3.33
C GLU A 183 -38.28 -32.13 -4.30
N GLU A 184 -38.45 -30.91 -3.79
CA GLU A 184 -38.46 -29.66 -4.57
C GLU A 184 -37.05 -29.07 -4.78
N PHE A 185 -35.98 -29.73 -4.36
CA PHE A 185 -34.60 -29.27 -4.56
C PHE A 185 -34.27 -29.17 -6.06
N ASN A 186 -33.72 -28.03 -6.49
CA ASN A 186 -33.20 -27.83 -7.84
C ASN A 186 -31.69 -27.57 -7.78
N MET A 187 -30.89 -28.51 -8.29
CA MET A 187 -29.43 -28.36 -8.35
C MET A 187 -28.98 -27.20 -9.25
N TYR A 188 -29.75 -26.87 -10.29
CA TYR A 188 -29.44 -25.79 -11.23
C TYR A 188 -30.27 -24.53 -10.93
N PHE A 189 -30.59 -24.29 -9.67
CA PHE A 189 -31.27 -23.06 -9.28
C PHE A 189 -30.42 -21.84 -9.65
N TYR A 190 -30.96 -20.98 -10.50
CA TYR A 190 -30.20 -19.95 -11.20
C TYR A 190 -29.66 -18.81 -10.30
N HIS A 191 -30.11 -18.71 -9.06
CA HIS A 191 -29.56 -17.79 -8.05
C HIS A 191 -28.39 -18.38 -7.24
N TYR A 192 -28.08 -19.67 -7.39
CA TYR A 192 -26.90 -20.23 -6.75
C TYR A 192 -25.61 -19.67 -7.32
N THR A 193 -24.66 -19.38 -6.44
CA THR A 193 -23.27 -19.27 -6.84
C THR A 193 -22.70 -20.66 -7.16
N LYS A 194 -21.54 -20.72 -7.83
CA LYS A 194 -20.86 -22.01 -8.10
C LYS A 194 -20.55 -22.75 -6.78
N GLU A 195 -20.25 -22.00 -5.72
CA GLU A 195 -19.99 -22.54 -4.38
C GLU A 195 -21.26 -23.06 -3.71
N ASP A 196 -22.37 -22.31 -3.78
CA ASP A 196 -23.66 -22.72 -3.20
C ASP A 196 -24.18 -24.00 -3.86
N LYS A 197 -24.09 -24.07 -5.19
CA LYS A 197 -24.46 -25.26 -5.99
C LYS A 197 -23.67 -26.49 -5.54
N SER A 198 -22.35 -26.37 -5.41
CA SER A 198 -21.47 -27.47 -4.99
C SER A 198 -21.81 -27.96 -3.57
N LYS A 199 -22.04 -27.02 -2.63
CA LYS A 199 -22.41 -27.35 -1.24
C LYS A 199 -23.76 -28.03 -1.15
N ALA A 200 -24.76 -27.49 -1.86
CA ALA A 200 -26.09 -28.06 -1.87
C ALA A 200 -26.11 -29.46 -2.52
N GLU A 201 -25.40 -29.66 -3.63
CA GLU A 201 -25.28 -30.97 -4.28
C GLU A 201 -24.66 -32.01 -3.35
N GLU A 202 -23.52 -31.70 -2.73
CA GLU A 202 -22.82 -32.60 -1.80
C GLU A 202 -23.73 -33.03 -0.64
N LEU A 203 -24.38 -32.06 0.02
CA LEU A 203 -25.29 -32.31 1.13
C LEU A 203 -26.46 -33.23 0.75
N GLN A 204 -27.05 -33.02 -0.43
CA GLN A 204 -28.16 -33.86 -0.89
C GLN A 204 -27.70 -35.28 -1.26
N ARG A 205 -26.52 -35.43 -1.86
CA ARG A 205 -25.94 -36.76 -2.16
C ARG A 205 -25.63 -37.54 -0.89
N GLU A 206 -25.01 -36.92 0.10
CA GLU A 206 -24.73 -37.55 1.40
C GLU A 206 -26.02 -38.01 2.09
N ARG A 207 -27.06 -37.17 2.05
CA ARG A 207 -28.37 -37.51 2.62
C ARG A 207 -29.01 -38.71 1.93
N ARG A 208 -29.02 -38.75 0.60
CA ARG A 208 -29.59 -39.86 -0.17
C ARG A 208 -28.82 -41.15 0.08
N LYS A 209 -27.49 -41.06 0.17
CA LYS A 209 -26.61 -42.18 0.57
C LYS A 209 -26.98 -42.70 1.97
N ALA A 210 -27.19 -41.81 2.95
CA ALA A 210 -27.62 -42.20 4.30
C ALA A 210 -29.00 -42.89 4.30
N LYS A 211 -29.91 -42.48 3.40
CA LYS A 211 -31.23 -43.10 3.21
C LYS A 211 -31.23 -44.36 2.33
N LYS A 212 -30.07 -44.81 1.83
CA LYS A 212 -29.93 -45.93 0.87
C LYS A 212 -30.77 -45.74 -0.41
N GLN A 213 -30.89 -44.49 -0.86
CA GLN A 213 -31.49 -44.14 -2.15
C GLN A 213 -30.39 -43.97 -3.21
N LEU A 214 -30.77 -43.91 -4.49
CA LEU A 214 -29.86 -43.56 -5.59
C LEU A 214 -29.18 -42.21 -5.31
N VAL A 215 -27.85 -42.18 -5.34
CA VAL A 215 -27.00 -41.02 -4.94
C VAL A 215 -26.89 -40.02 -6.09
N CYS A 216 -28.04 -39.49 -6.50
CA CYS A 216 -28.18 -38.49 -7.56
C CYS A 216 -29.11 -37.34 -7.15
N CYS A 217 -28.99 -36.21 -7.83
CA CYS A 217 -29.84 -35.02 -7.66
C CYS A 217 -30.79 -34.88 -8.86
N PRO A 218 -31.96 -35.56 -8.85
CA PRO A 218 -32.88 -35.53 -9.97
C PRO A 218 -33.60 -34.17 -10.12
N PRO A 219 -34.09 -33.83 -11.32
CA PRO A 219 -34.91 -32.64 -11.53
C PRO A 219 -36.23 -32.68 -10.74
N PRO A 220 -36.68 -31.55 -10.17
CA PRO A 220 -37.98 -31.44 -9.53
C PRO A 220 -39.11 -31.28 -10.56
N MET A 221 -40.34 -31.60 -10.16
CA MET A 221 -41.54 -31.35 -10.97
C MET A 221 -41.72 -29.85 -11.22
N LEU A 222 -42.02 -29.50 -12.47
CA LEU A 222 -42.18 -28.11 -12.91
C LEU A 222 -43.64 -27.63 -12.79
N PRO A 223 -43.89 -26.35 -12.47
CA PRO A 223 -45.24 -25.80 -12.46
C PRO A 223 -45.79 -25.64 -13.90
N LYS A 224 -47.12 -25.67 -14.00
CA LYS A 224 -47.86 -25.55 -15.26
C LYS A 224 -47.70 -24.16 -15.85
N LEU A 225 -47.29 -24.08 -17.12
CA LEU A 225 -47.10 -22.83 -17.86
C LEU A 225 -48.44 -22.12 -18.10
N THR A 226 -48.39 -20.80 -18.20
CA THR A 226 -49.54 -20.03 -18.68
C THR A 226 -49.75 -20.28 -20.19
N PRO A 227 -50.97 -20.05 -20.72
CA PRO A 227 -51.26 -20.33 -22.13
C PRO A 227 -50.31 -19.68 -23.14
N ALA A 228 -49.74 -18.52 -22.81
CA ALA A 228 -48.80 -17.81 -23.68
C ALA A 228 -47.43 -18.49 -23.80
N PHE A 229 -47.04 -19.31 -22.82
CA PHE A 229 -45.72 -19.93 -22.74
C PHE A 229 -45.72 -21.43 -23.02
N THR A 230 -46.88 -22.07 -23.26
CA THR A 230 -46.98 -23.52 -23.45
C THR A 230 -46.07 -24.06 -24.57
N SER A 231 -45.89 -23.30 -25.65
CA SER A 231 -44.98 -23.62 -26.77
C SER A 231 -43.53 -23.87 -26.34
N MET A 232 -43.08 -23.29 -25.22
CA MET A 232 -41.73 -23.49 -24.69
C MET A 232 -41.47 -24.96 -24.30
N ALA A 233 -42.48 -25.72 -23.87
CA ALA A 233 -42.33 -27.13 -23.54
C ALA A 233 -41.94 -27.99 -24.77
N ASN A 234 -42.25 -27.51 -25.99
CA ASN A 234 -41.89 -28.20 -27.24
C ASN A 234 -40.37 -28.24 -27.49
N ILE A 235 -39.58 -27.40 -26.81
CA ILE A 235 -38.11 -27.44 -26.84
C ILE A 235 -37.58 -28.80 -26.38
N LEU A 236 -38.24 -29.44 -25.41
CA LEU A 236 -37.84 -30.73 -24.85
C LEU A 236 -38.05 -31.92 -25.81
N GLN A 237 -38.67 -31.71 -26.96
CA GLN A 237 -38.97 -32.77 -27.94
C GLN A 237 -38.64 -32.37 -29.38
N CYS A 238 -37.97 -31.24 -29.60
CA CYS A 238 -37.62 -30.81 -30.95
C CYS A 238 -36.40 -31.59 -31.48
N PRO A 239 -36.29 -31.80 -32.81
CA PRO A 239 -35.16 -32.51 -33.42
C PRO A 239 -33.78 -32.01 -33.01
N VAL A 240 -33.58 -30.69 -32.89
CA VAL A 240 -32.28 -30.12 -32.47
C VAL A 240 -31.93 -30.55 -31.04
N PHE A 241 -32.88 -30.52 -30.11
CA PHE A 241 -32.67 -30.95 -28.73
C PHE A 241 -32.32 -32.44 -28.63
N LEU A 242 -33.07 -33.30 -29.33
CA LEU A 242 -32.86 -34.75 -29.31
C LEU A 242 -31.50 -35.12 -29.91
N ASN A 243 -31.10 -34.47 -31.00
CA ASN A 243 -29.76 -34.62 -31.59
C ASN A 243 -28.64 -34.21 -30.61
N ILE A 244 -28.81 -33.10 -29.88
CA ILE A 244 -27.83 -32.68 -28.87
C ILE A 244 -27.69 -33.74 -27.77
N CYS A 245 -28.82 -34.29 -27.30
CA CYS A 245 -28.82 -35.35 -26.28
C CYS A 245 -28.08 -36.60 -26.77
N VAL A 246 -28.40 -37.07 -27.99
CA VAL A 246 -27.73 -38.23 -28.61
C VAL A 246 -26.23 -38.00 -28.74
N LEU A 247 -25.83 -36.86 -29.32
CA LEU A 247 -24.42 -36.55 -29.56
C LEU A 247 -23.61 -36.55 -28.26
N ILE A 248 -24.15 -35.97 -27.18
CA ILE A 248 -23.45 -35.93 -25.89
C ILE A 248 -23.32 -37.34 -25.29
N MET A 249 -24.37 -38.17 -25.38
CA MET A 249 -24.32 -39.56 -24.91
C MET A 249 -23.31 -40.40 -25.72
N GLU A 250 -23.25 -40.22 -27.04
CA GLU A 250 -22.24 -40.88 -27.90
C GLU A 250 -20.81 -40.44 -27.55
N ARG A 251 -20.61 -39.14 -27.30
CA ARG A 251 -19.32 -38.61 -26.87
C ARG A 251 -18.92 -39.08 -25.47
N ALA A 252 -19.89 -39.36 -24.60
CA ALA A 252 -19.65 -39.93 -23.28
C ALA A 252 -19.24 -41.41 -23.35
N LEU A 253 -19.78 -42.16 -24.33
CA LEU A 253 -19.42 -43.56 -24.59
C LEU A 253 -18.07 -43.69 -25.32
N ASN A 254 -17.66 -42.69 -26.11
CA ASN A 254 -16.43 -42.72 -26.86
C ASN A 254 -15.19 -42.44 -25.99
N THR A 255 -14.29 -43.43 -25.87
CA THR A 255 -13.05 -43.33 -25.08
C THR A 255 -12.04 -42.31 -25.61
N TYR A 256 -12.08 -42.02 -26.90
CA TYR A 256 -11.18 -41.06 -27.56
C TYR A 256 -11.70 -39.62 -27.49
N SER A 257 -12.86 -39.41 -26.87
CA SER A 257 -13.52 -38.13 -26.77
C SER A 257 -12.76 -37.19 -25.80
N ARG A 258 -12.04 -36.20 -26.35
CA ARG A 258 -11.27 -35.17 -25.62
C ARG A 258 -12.02 -33.85 -25.37
N SER A 259 -13.14 -33.60 -26.06
CA SER A 259 -13.95 -32.37 -25.94
C SER A 259 -15.22 -32.52 -25.07
N PHE A 260 -15.40 -33.69 -24.44
CA PHE A 260 -16.50 -34.02 -23.54
C PHE A 260 -16.10 -33.84 -22.07
N THR A 261 -17.05 -33.41 -21.24
CA THR A 261 -16.92 -33.35 -19.78
C THR A 261 -18.08 -34.08 -19.11
N GLU A 262 -17.84 -34.67 -17.93
CA GLU A 262 -18.90 -35.37 -17.17
C GLU A 262 -20.10 -34.46 -16.83
N SER A 263 -19.85 -33.16 -16.63
CA SER A 263 -20.89 -32.14 -16.45
C SER A 263 -21.89 -32.07 -17.62
N HIS A 264 -21.43 -32.25 -18.86
CA HIS A 264 -22.33 -32.27 -20.03
C HIS A 264 -23.36 -33.40 -19.92
N LEU A 265 -22.93 -34.59 -19.49
CA LEU A 265 -23.82 -35.73 -19.30
C LEU A 265 -24.81 -35.48 -18.15
N GLN A 266 -24.35 -34.93 -17.02
CA GLN A 266 -25.23 -34.58 -15.89
C GLN A 266 -26.35 -33.61 -16.32
N LYS A 267 -26.01 -32.59 -17.12
CA LYS A 267 -26.96 -31.60 -17.65
C LYS A 267 -27.96 -32.21 -18.63
N VAL A 268 -27.52 -33.12 -19.51
CA VAL A 268 -28.41 -33.86 -20.42
C VAL A 268 -29.36 -34.76 -19.64
N LEU A 269 -28.88 -35.49 -18.64
CA LEU A 269 -29.74 -36.33 -17.79
C LEU A 269 -30.80 -35.49 -17.06
N HIS A 270 -30.44 -34.28 -16.62
CA HIS A 270 -31.39 -33.34 -16.00
C HIS A 270 -32.46 -32.85 -16.99
N LEU A 271 -32.06 -32.49 -18.22
CA LEU A 271 -32.99 -32.07 -19.29
C LEU A 271 -33.92 -33.21 -19.73
N LEU A 272 -33.40 -34.43 -19.89
CA LEU A 272 -34.20 -35.62 -20.17
C LEU A 272 -35.19 -35.90 -19.04
N GLY A 273 -34.77 -35.71 -17.79
CA GLY A 273 -35.65 -35.82 -16.63
C GLY A 273 -36.82 -34.82 -16.68
N TYR A 274 -36.58 -33.56 -17.09
CA TYR A 274 -37.67 -32.61 -17.34
C TYR A 274 -38.59 -33.06 -18.48
N ALA A 275 -38.06 -33.56 -19.60
CA ALA A 275 -38.87 -34.04 -20.72
C ALA A 275 -39.81 -35.19 -20.30
N ILE A 276 -39.27 -36.17 -19.57
CA ILE A 276 -40.05 -37.33 -19.09
C ILE A 276 -41.11 -36.88 -18.08
N GLN A 277 -40.75 -36.03 -17.11
CA GLN A 277 -41.68 -35.54 -16.09
C GLN A 277 -42.81 -34.69 -16.69
N GLU A 278 -42.51 -33.89 -17.71
CA GLU A 278 -43.51 -33.07 -18.40
C GLU A 278 -44.56 -33.92 -19.11
N GLU A 279 -44.14 -34.96 -19.85
CA GLU A 279 -45.08 -35.87 -20.49
C GLU A 279 -45.90 -36.66 -19.46
N LEU A 280 -45.27 -37.11 -18.38
CA LEU A 280 -45.94 -37.79 -17.27
C LEU A 280 -46.99 -36.90 -16.59
N SER A 281 -46.78 -35.57 -16.58
CA SER A 281 -47.68 -34.60 -15.95
C SER A 281 -49.01 -34.39 -16.69
N GLU A 282 -49.09 -34.79 -17.97
CA GLU A 282 -50.26 -34.62 -18.86
C GLU A 282 -50.73 -33.16 -19.03
N ASN A 283 -49.90 -32.18 -18.66
CA ASN A 283 -50.26 -30.77 -18.79
C ASN A 283 -50.34 -30.30 -20.25
N TYR A 284 -49.61 -30.97 -21.16
CA TYR A 284 -49.43 -30.56 -22.55
C TYR A 284 -49.73 -31.71 -23.52
N PRO A 285 -50.93 -31.72 -24.16
CA PRO A 285 -51.33 -32.80 -25.06
C PRO A 285 -50.48 -32.95 -26.33
N PHE A 286 -49.74 -31.92 -26.72
CA PHE A 286 -48.87 -31.94 -27.90
C PHE A 286 -47.49 -32.57 -27.64
N LEU A 287 -47.18 -32.88 -26.39
CA LEU A 287 -45.87 -33.39 -25.99
C LEU A 287 -45.87 -34.93 -26.09
N SER A 288 -45.18 -35.45 -27.09
CA SER A 288 -44.97 -36.87 -27.38
C SER A 288 -43.48 -37.21 -27.36
N PHE A 289 -42.82 -36.82 -26.27
CA PHE A 289 -41.38 -36.99 -26.12
C PHE A 289 -40.98 -38.47 -26.18
N TYR A 290 -41.74 -39.38 -25.57
CA TYR A 290 -41.46 -40.81 -25.64
C TYR A 290 -41.40 -41.31 -27.09
N GLU A 291 -42.44 -41.06 -27.89
CA GLU A 291 -42.51 -41.52 -29.29
C GLU A 291 -41.33 -41.00 -30.09
N ARG A 292 -41.04 -39.68 -30.00
CA ARG A 292 -39.92 -39.06 -30.70
C ARG A 292 -38.57 -39.59 -30.22
N SER A 293 -38.40 -39.78 -28.92
CA SER A 293 -37.13 -40.26 -28.35
C SER A 293 -36.77 -41.68 -28.78
N GLN A 294 -37.75 -42.49 -29.23
CA GLN A 294 -37.50 -43.81 -29.83
C GLN A 294 -36.78 -43.68 -31.18
N GLU A 295 -37.14 -42.70 -32.02
CA GLU A 295 -36.49 -42.46 -33.31
C GLU A 295 -34.99 -42.12 -33.17
N TYR A 296 -34.62 -41.59 -32.00
CA TYR A 296 -33.25 -41.19 -31.65
C TYR A 296 -32.52 -42.23 -30.78
N GLY A 297 -33.15 -43.35 -30.44
CA GLY A 297 -32.53 -44.42 -29.64
C GLY A 297 -32.10 -43.97 -28.23
N ILE A 298 -32.82 -43.03 -27.60
CA ILE A 298 -32.43 -42.45 -26.31
C ILE A 298 -32.37 -43.51 -25.20
N LEU A 299 -33.35 -44.41 -25.14
CA LEU A 299 -33.41 -45.46 -24.11
C LEU A 299 -32.25 -46.46 -24.27
N GLU A 300 -31.94 -46.87 -25.49
CA GLU A 300 -30.84 -47.80 -25.78
C GLU A 300 -29.50 -47.19 -25.35
N LYS A 301 -29.26 -45.91 -25.67
CA LYS A 301 -28.05 -45.18 -25.25
C LYS A 301 -27.95 -45.03 -23.73
N LEU A 302 -29.06 -44.82 -23.03
CA LEU A 302 -29.07 -44.79 -21.56
C LEU A 302 -28.69 -46.16 -20.97
N GLU A 303 -29.20 -47.25 -21.53
CA GLU A 303 -28.85 -48.60 -21.09
C GLU A 303 -27.37 -48.95 -21.38
N GLU A 304 -26.80 -48.45 -22.48
CA GLU A 304 -25.37 -48.55 -22.76
C GLU A 304 -24.53 -47.75 -21.76
N LEU A 305 -24.93 -46.51 -21.45
CA LEU A 305 -24.27 -45.68 -20.44
C LEU A 305 -24.27 -46.33 -19.06
N ALA A 306 -25.35 -47.01 -18.67
CA ALA A 306 -25.43 -47.74 -17.41
C ALA A 306 -24.42 -48.90 -17.32
N ARG A 307 -23.95 -49.44 -18.45
CA ARG A 307 -22.94 -50.50 -18.51
C ARG A 307 -21.51 -49.95 -18.60
N CYS A 308 -21.32 -48.65 -18.78
CA CYS A 308 -20.02 -48.03 -18.99
C CYS A 308 -19.26 -47.80 -17.66
N PRO A 309 -18.11 -48.48 -17.42
CA PRO A 309 -17.39 -48.36 -16.14
C PRO A 309 -16.77 -46.98 -15.89
N ARG A 310 -16.50 -46.19 -16.92
CA ARG A 310 -15.86 -44.86 -16.80
C ARG A 310 -16.79 -43.81 -16.16
N LEU A 311 -18.10 -44.02 -16.23
CA LEU A 311 -19.10 -43.04 -15.79
C LEU A 311 -19.72 -43.43 -14.43
N GLU A 312 -18.94 -44.10 -13.56
CA GLU A 312 -19.39 -44.57 -12.23
C GLU A 312 -20.00 -43.44 -11.40
N ALA A 313 -19.48 -42.21 -11.52
CA ALA A 313 -19.98 -41.04 -10.81
C ALA A 313 -21.44 -40.67 -11.15
N HIS A 314 -21.92 -41.03 -12.34
CA HIS A 314 -23.28 -40.73 -12.82
C HIS A 314 -24.17 -41.95 -12.97
N TYR A 315 -23.69 -43.15 -12.61
CA TYR A 315 -24.42 -44.41 -12.71
C TYR A 315 -25.82 -44.34 -12.07
N ASP A 316 -25.91 -43.85 -10.83
CA ASP A 316 -27.18 -43.72 -10.11
C ASP A 316 -28.16 -42.76 -10.79
N PHE A 317 -27.66 -41.71 -11.46
CA PHE A 317 -28.51 -40.77 -12.18
C PHE A 317 -29.01 -41.36 -13.51
N VAL A 318 -28.15 -42.09 -14.24
CA VAL A 318 -28.56 -42.82 -15.44
C VAL A 318 -29.64 -43.85 -15.10
N LEU A 319 -29.47 -44.61 -14.01
CA LEU A 319 -30.48 -45.56 -13.52
C LEU A 319 -31.80 -44.87 -13.19
N TRP A 320 -31.75 -43.73 -12.48
CA TRP A 320 -32.94 -42.95 -12.17
C TRP A 320 -33.68 -42.52 -13.45
N THR A 321 -32.95 -42.06 -14.47
CA THR A 321 -33.54 -41.65 -15.75
C THR A 321 -34.15 -42.84 -16.50
N ILE A 322 -33.49 -44.01 -16.51
CA ILE A 322 -34.03 -45.25 -17.09
C ILE A 322 -35.32 -45.68 -16.38
N GLU A 323 -35.34 -45.65 -15.06
CA GLU A 323 -36.53 -46.01 -14.27
C GLU A 323 -37.73 -45.12 -14.63
N ARG A 324 -37.49 -43.80 -14.76
CA ARG A 324 -38.53 -42.83 -15.14
C ARG A 324 -38.98 -43.01 -16.59
N PHE A 325 -38.05 -43.30 -17.49
CA PHE A 325 -38.38 -43.60 -18.88
C PHE A 325 -39.23 -44.87 -19.01
N LYS A 326 -38.94 -45.91 -18.21
CA LYS A 326 -39.75 -47.14 -18.14
C LYS A 326 -41.14 -46.91 -17.55
N GLN A 327 -41.29 -45.99 -16.60
CA GLN A 327 -42.61 -45.57 -16.11
C GLN A 327 -43.45 -44.93 -17.23
N LEU A 328 -42.83 -44.10 -18.06
CA LEU A 328 -43.48 -43.50 -19.24
C LEU A 328 -43.86 -44.57 -20.28
N GLN A 329 -42.97 -45.53 -20.54
CA GLN A 329 -43.24 -46.69 -21.40
C GLN A 329 -44.44 -47.53 -20.91
N ALA A 330 -44.50 -47.83 -19.61
CA ALA A 330 -45.58 -48.62 -19.01
C ALA A 330 -46.95 -47.93 -19.15
N LYS A 331 -46.97 -46.60 -19.16
CA LYS A 331 -48.18 -45.79 -19.32
C LYS A 331 -48.72 -45.78 -20.76
N GLN A 332 -47.86 -46.05 -21.75
CA GLN A 332 -48.22 -46.07 -23.17
C GLN A 332 -48.59 -47.48 -23.70
N ALA A 333 -48.39 -48.53 -22.91
CA ALA A 333 -48.82 -49.87 -23.28
C ALA A 333 -50.37 -49.96 -23.30
N PRO A 334 -51.01 -50.44 -24.38
CA PRO A 334 -52.46 -50.52 -24.45
C PRO A 334 -53.01 -51.52 -23.43
N SER A 335 -53.99 -51.08 -22.65
CA SER A 335 -54.78 -51.89 -21.73
C SER A 335 -55.67 -52.84 -22.51
N ASP A 336 -55.27 -54.11 -22.63
CA ASP A 336 -56.16 -55.18 -23.06
C ASP A 336 -56.84 -55.81 -21.82
N GLY A 337 -58.17 -55.76 -21.79
CA GLY A 337 -59.03 -56.72 -21.08
C GLY A 337 -59.17 -56.58 -19.56
N GLY A 338 -60.31 -56.05 -19.12
CA GLY A 338 -60.64 -55.83 -17.72
C GLY A 338 -60.76 -57.08 -16.84
N ALA A 339 -60.45 -56.90 -15.55
CA ALA A 339 -61.24 -57.40 -14.43
C ALA A 339 -60.82 -56.63 -13.16
N GLY A 340 -61.76 -55.89 -12.55
CA GLY A 340 -61.63 -55.42 -11.18
C GLY A 340 -61.83 -56.55 -10.16
N PRO A 341 -61.91 -56.24 -8.85
CA PRO A 341 -60.81 -56.41 -7.91
C PRO A 341 -61.04 -57.59 -6.96
N SER A 342 -59.97 -58.17 -6.38
CA SER A 342 -60.10 -58.98 -5.16
C SER A 342 -58.87 -58.92 -4.28
N CYS A 343 -59.15 -58.81 -2.99
CA CYS A 343 -58.26 -58.64 -1.86
C CYS A 343 -57.52 -59.93 -1.49
N SER A 344 -56.36 -59.75 -0.83
CA SER A 344 -55.84 -60.54 0.30
C SER A 344 -55.02 -61.82 0.07
N GLN A 345 -53.94 -61.84 0.85
CA GLN A 345 -53.23 -62.96 1.50
C GLN A 345 -51.96 -63.56 0.86
N GLN A 346 -50.84 -63.07 1.41
CA GLN A 346 -49.74 -63.81 2.06
C GLN A 346 -49.01 -64.91 1.25
N LYS A 347 -47.74 -64.62 0.93
CA LYS A 347 -46.70 -65.64 0.68
C LYS A 347 -45.83 -65.81 1.92
N THR A 348 -45.96 -66.98 2.55
CA THR A 348 -44.93 -67.66 3.35
C THR A 348 -43.84 -68.23 2.43
N GLY A 349 -42.60 -68.29 2.91
CA GLY A 349 -41.41 -68.64 2.12
C GLY A 349 -41.19 -70.14 1.86
N GLU A 350 -40.40 -70.47 0.84
CA GLU A 350 -39.01 -70.99 1.00
C GLU A 350 -38.29 -71.15 -0.35
N LYS A 351 -37.01 -70.71 -0.32
CA LYS A 351 -35.80 -70.99 -1.13
C LYS A 351 -35.87 -71.74 -2.46
N LEU A 352 -35.34 -71.09 -3.51
CA LEU A 352 -34.53 -71.69 -4.59
C LEU A 352 -33.34 -70.76 -4.95
N SER A 353 -32.25 -71.39 -5.38
CA SER A 353 -30.85 -70.94 -5.61
C SER A 353 -30.56 -69.49 -6.05
N LEU A 354 -29.48 -68.93 -5.48
CA LEU A 354 -28.92 -67.59 -5.76
C LEU A 354 -28.58 -67.37 -7.24
N SER A 355 -28.90 -66.17 -7.72
CA SER A 355 -28.60 -65.68 -9.08
C SER A 355 -27.09 -65.39 -9.25
N ALA A 356 -26.59 -65.45 -10.49
CA ALA A 356 -25.22 -65.07 -10.84
C ALA A 356 -24.86 -63.62 -10.42
N GLU A 357 -25.85 -62.74 -10.26
CA GLU A 357 -25.70 -61.38 -9.73
C GLU A 357 -25.42 -61.33 -8.22
N GLU A 358 -25.99 -62.26 -7.44
CA GLU A 358 -25.75 -62.33 -5.99
C GLU A 358 -24.38 -62.92 -5.69
N GLN A 359 -23.93 -63.91 -6.47
CA GLN A 359 -22.57 -64.46 -6.35
C GLN A 359 -21.50 -63.40 -6.71
N ALA A 360 -21.69 -62.62 -7.77
CA ALA A 360 -20.76 -61.55 -8.15
C ALA A 360 -20.73 -60.40 -7.13
N ARG A 361 -21.87 -60.06 -6.52
CA ARG A 361 -21.98 -59.04 -5.47
C ARG A 361 -21.32 -59.49 -4.16
N GLU A 362 -21.52 -60.74 -3.76
CA GLU A 362 -20.93 -61.32 -2.55
C GLU A 362 -19.41 -61.53 -2.71
N GLU A 363 -18.93 -61.85 -3.92
CA GLU A 363 -17.49 -61.92 -4.23
C GLU A 363 -16.83 -60.52 -4.26
N ARG A 364 -17.55 -59.49 -4.72
CA ARG A 364 -17.08 -58.08 -4.71
C ARG A 364 -17.07 -57.49 -3.30
N GLU A 365 -18.09 -57.77 -2.48
CA GLU A 365 -18.14 -57.40 -1.06
C GLU A 365 -17.05 -58.12 -0.26
N ASN A 366 -16.81 -59.42 -0.50
CA ASN A 366 -15.72 -60.15 0.14
C ASN A 366 -14.33 -59.64 -0.30
N ARG A 367 -14.13 -59.29 -1.58
CA ARG A 367 -12.87 -58.65 -2.03
C ARG A 367 -12.67 -57.26 -1.43
N ALA A 368 -13.73 -56.46 -1.34
CA ALA A 368 -13.67 -55.14 -0.72
C ALA A 368 -13.38 -55.23 0.79
N ARG A 369 -14.00 -56.19 1.49
CA ARG A 369 -13.74 -56.45 2.91
C ARG A 369 -12.31 -56.95 3.14
N LEU A 370 -11.82 -57.91 2.36
CA LEU A 370 -10.44 -58.42 2.46
C LEU A 370 -9.39 -57.34 2.08
N ALA A 371 -9.69 -56.45 1.14
CA ALA A 371 -8.83 -55.32 0.81
C ALA A 371 -8.87 -54.21 1.87
N ALA A 372 -10.01 -53.99 2.53
CA ALA A 372 -10.13 -53.10 3.68
C ALA A 372 -9.39 -53.67 4.90
N GLU A 373 -9.50 -54.98 5.16
CA GLU A 373 -8.76 -55.68 6.21
C GLU A 373 -7.25 -55.69 5.92
N ARG A 374 -6.80 -55.90 4.68
CA ARG A 374 -5.38 -55.76 4.33
C ARG A 374 -4.88 -54.33 4.50
N ARG A 375 -5.66 -53.31 4.10
CA ARG A 375 -5.29 -51.90 4.31
C ARG A 375 -5.28 -51.54 5.79
N ALA A 376 -6.25 -52.01 6.56
CA ALA A 376 -6.29 -51.85 8.01
C ALA A 376 -5.12 -52.58 8.70
N HIS A 377 -4.75 -53.78 8.23
CA HIS A 377 -3.62 -54.52 8.77
C HIS A 377 -2.28 -53.87 8.43
N ILE A 378 -2.11 -53.35 7.21
CA ILE A 378 -0.91 -52.58 6.80
C ILE A 378 -0.84 -51.27 7.60
N MET A 379 -1.94 -50.53 7.76
CA MET A 379 -1.97 -49.32 8.59
C MET A 379 -1.73 -49.62 10.08
N ALA A 380 -2.25 -50.74 10.59
CA ALA A 380 -1.97 -51.20 11.96
C ALA A 380 -0.51 -51.67 12.12
N GLN A 381 0.09 -52.26 11.08
CA GLN A 381 1.49 -52.66 11.06
C GLN A 381 2.41 -51.43 10.96
N MET A 382 2.04 -50.42 10.16
CA MET A 382 2.72 -49.11 10.12
C MET A 382 2.59 -48.38 11.45
N GLN A 383 1.41 -48.38 12.10
CA GLN A 383 1.24 -47.82 13.44
C GLN A 383 2.03 -48.59 14.50
N LYS A 384 2.11 -49.93 14.41
CA LYS A 384 2.89 -50.74 15.35
C LYS A 384 4.40 -50.55 15.14
N ALA A 385 4.84 -50.41 13.89
CA ALA A 385 6.22 -50.07 13.54
C ALA A 385 6.57 -48.64 13.98
N GLN A 386 5.68 -47.68 13.78
CA GLN A 386 5.83 -46.28 14.22
C GLN A 386 5.83 -46.18 15.75
N LYS A 387 4.95 -46.91 16.45
CA LYS A 387 4.99 -47.01 17.92
C LYS A 387 6.25 -47.71 18.43
N SER A 388 6.72 -48.75 17.75
CA SER A 388 7.98 -49.42 18.11
C SER A 388 9.17 -48.50 17.90
N PHE A 389 9.16 -47.69 16.83
CA PHE A 389 10.17 -46.71 16.49
C PHE A 389 10.19 -45.54 17.49
N ILE A 390 9.02 -45.07 17.94
CA ILE A 390 8.90 -44.04 18.99
C ILE A 390 9.37 -44.59 20.34
N SER A 391 9.06 -45.86 20.67
CA SER A 391 9.53 -46.47 21.93
C SER A 391 11.02 -46.81 21.94
N SER A 392 11.60 -47.16 20.79
CA SER A 392 13.03 -47.46 20.66
C SER A 392 13.91 -46.23 20.53
N ASN A 393 13.32 -45.08 20.16
CA ASN A 393 13.97 -43.78 20.07
C ASN A 393 13.34 -42.79 21.05
N ALA A 394 12.87 -43.27 22.21
CA ALA A 394 12.16 -42.47 23.19
C ALA A 394 13.00 -41.28 23.71
N GLU A 395 14.32 -41.39 23.69
CA GLU A 395 15.23 -40.29 24.05
C GLU A 395 15.28 -39.17 23.00
N MET A 396 15.06 -39.44 21.71
CA MET A 396 15.02 -38.39 20.66
C MET A 396 13.72 -37.57 20.64
N PHE A 397 12.65 -38.07 21.25
CA PHE A 397 11.36 -37.36 21.35
C PHE A 397 11.17 -36.66 22.71
N ALA A 398 12.06 -36.89 23.67
CA ALA A 398 12.05 -36.20 24.96
C ALA A 398 12.46 -34.71 24.83
N ASP A 399 13.21 -34.35 23.79
CA ASP A 399 13.69 -32.98 23.57
C ASP A 399 12.65 -32.06 22.92
N THR A 400 11.54 -32.59 22.39
CA THR A 400 10.49 -31.76 21.76
C THR A 400 9.44 -31.25 22.75
N GLU A 401 9.38 -31.79 23.97
CA GLU A 401 8.42 -31.35 25.02
C GLU A 401 9.03 -30.35 26.02
N ASN A 402 10.35 -30.12 26.00
CA ASN A 402 10.99 -29.10 26.84
C ASN A 402 11.11 -27.70 26.18
N GLU A 403 10.80 -27.55 24.89
CA GLU A 403 10.88 -26.26 24.18
C GLU A 403 9.71 -25.28 24.45
N THR A 404 8.71 -25.66 25.25
CA THR A 404 7.59 -24.75 25.59
C THR A 404 7.60 -24.23 27.04
N ARG A 405 8.61 -24.55 27.84
CA ARG A 405 8.76 -24.00 29.20
C ARG A 405 10.23 -23.87 29.63
N LYS A 406 10.92 -22.81 29.19
CA LYS A 406 11.93 -22.04 29.95
C LYS A 406 12.80 -21.20 29.02
N GLU A 407 12.43 -19.95 28.80
CA GLU A 407 13.40 -18.87 28.70
C GLU A 407 13.16 -17.91 29.87
N SER A 408 13.68 -18.32 31.02
CA SER A 408 14.12 -17.40 32.07
C SER A 408 15.45 -17.94 32.59
N ALA A 409 16.51 -17.13 32.43
CA ALA A 409 17.80 -17.20 33.10
C ALA A 409 18.82 -18.28 32.63
N SER A 410 19.78 -17.79 31.82
CA SER A 410 21.24 -17.76 32.06
C SER A 410 22.09 -19.04 32.21
N THR A 411 23.22 -19.00 31.49
CA THR A 411 24.62 -19.41 31.81
C THR A 411 25.12 -20.86 31.58
N GLY A 412 25.77 -21.07 30.42
CA GLY A 412 27.08 -21.74 30.15
C GLY A 412 27.25 -23.26 30.38
N PRO A 413 28.34 -23.92 29.90
CA PRO A 413 29.37 -23.54 28.92
C PRO A 413 29.43 -24.47 27.67
N MET A 414 30.04 -24.01 26.57
CA MET A 414 30.38 -24.82 25.38
C MET A 414 31.71 -25.54 25.57
N ASP A 415 31.87 -26.71 24.94
CA ASP A 415 33.18 -27.32 24.64
C ASP A 415 33.31 -27.52 23.12
N TRP A 416 34.47 -27.14 22.60
CA TRP A 416 34.77 -26.88 21.19
C TRP A 416 35.49 -28.06 20.51
N GLU A 417 35.32 -28.20 19.19
CA GLU A 417 36.33 -28.85 18.33
C GLU A 417 36.74 -27.92 17.17
N ASP A 418 37.95 -27.38 17.33
CA ASP A 418 39.04 -27.02 16.42
C ASP A 418 38.77 -26.54 14.96
N ILE A 419 39.01 -25.24 14.77
CA ILE A 419 39.23 -24.53 13.51
C ILE A 419 40.75 -24.33 13.31
N PRO A 420 41.29 -24.34 12.08
CA PRO A 420 42.73 -24.24 11.83
C PRO A 420 43.36 -22.96 12.39
N SER A 421 44.54 -23.13 12.96
CA SER A 421 45.39 -22.12 13.58
C SER A 421 45.87 -21.08 12.57
N GLU A 422 45.18 -19.95 12.44
CA GLU A 422 45.79 -18.65 12.11
C GLU A 422 44.91 -17.41 12.35
N GLU A 423 43.68 -17.54 12.89
CA GLU A 423 42.86 -16.39 13.30
C GLU A 423 42.41 -16.50 14.77
N GLU A 424 43.37 -16.61 15.68
CA GLU A 424 43.13 -16.35 17.11
C GLU A 424 43.10 -14.83 17.37
N GLN A 425 41.91 -14.25 17.25
CA GLN A 425 41.50 -13.02 17.96
C GLN A 425 39.97 -13.00 18.13
N GLY A 426 39.43 -14.13 18.63
CA GLY A 426 38.05 -14.29 19.04
C GLY A 426 37.84 -14.00 20.53
N ALA A 427 37.86 -12.72 20.88
CA ALA A 427 36.90 -12.17 21.83
C ALA A 427 36.31 -10.98 21.08
N VAL A 428 35.02 -10.99 20.75
CA VAL A 428 34.38 -9.81 20.15
C VAL A 428 34.42 -8.72 21.22
N GLY A 429 35.50 -7.95 21.24
CA GLY A 429 35.55 -6.71 21.99
C GLY A 429 34.35 -5.90 21.55
N LEU A 430 33.68 -5.21 22.47
CA LEU A 430 32.83 -4.10 22.09
C LEU A 430 33.62 -3.29 21.07
N GLU A 431 33.16 -3.24 19.81
CA GLU A 431 33.74 -2.35 18.80
C GLU A 431 33.40 -0.92 19.26
N SER A 432 34.21 -0.39 20.17
CA SER A 432 33.86 0.79 20.94
C SER A 432 33.90 2.07 20.10
N ASN A 433 34.56 2.03 18.94
CA ASN A 433 34.76 3.18 18.05
C ASN A 433 34.53 2.79 16.58
N VAL A 434 33.27 2.83 16.13
CA VAL A 434 32.93 2.78 14.69
C VAL A 434 32.52 4.17 14.23
N ALA A 435 33.33 4.77 13.34
CA ALA A 435 33.01 6.01 12.65
C ALA A 435 32.62 5.73 11.19
N CYS A 436 31.63 6.43 10.65
CA CYS A 436 31.25 6.38 9.24
C CYS A 436 32.00 7.42 8.39
N LEU A 437 32.58 8.45 9.00
CA LEU A 437 33.34 9.52 8.35
C LEU A 437 34.67 9.78 9.04
N GLY A 438 35.53 10.52 8.34
CA GLY A 438 36.81 10.98 8.85
C GLY A 438 37.96 9.97 8.70
N PRO A 439 39.13 10.27 9.29
CA PRO A 439 40.34 9.48 9.12
C PRO A 439 40.23 8.04 9.63
N HIS A 440 39.39 7.81 10.64
CA HIS A 440 39.19 6.51 11.29
C HIS A 440 37.91 5.80 10.84
N ARG A 441 37.36 6.16 9.67
CA ARG A 441 36.11 5.57 9.19
C ARG A 441 36.25 4.06 8.94
N LYS A 442 35.22 3.30 9.31
CA LYS A 442 35.08 1.90 8.91
C LYS A 442 34.73 1.86 7.42
N ILE A 443 35.39 0.98 6.67
CA ILE A 443 35.07 0.77 5.25
C ILE A 443 34.09 -0.38 5.16
N TYR A 444 32.96 -0.16 4.51
CA TYR A 444 32.01 -1.22 4.23
C TYR A 444 32.60 -2.17 3.19
N HIS A 445 32.77 -3.45 3.56
CA HIS A 445 33.12 -4.52 2.65
C HIS A 445 31.81 -5.18 2.21
N GLY A 446 31.40 -4.94 0.96
CA GLY A 446 30.08 -5.27 0.41
C GLY A 446 29.51 -6.64 0.81
N SER A 447 28.20 -6.68 1.07
CA SER A 447 27.39 -7.90 1.08
C SER A 447 26.87 -8.20 -0.32
N ASP A 448 26.79 -9.49 -0.69
CA ASP A 448 26.05 -9.92 -1.88
C ASP A 448 24.54 -9.76 -1.62
N ASP A 449 24.03 -8.55 -1.84
CA ASP A 449 22.61 -8.23 -1.74
C ASP A 449 21.84 -8.94 -2.86
N THR A 450 21.26 -10.09 -2.51
CA THR A 450 20.36 -10.85 -3.38
C THR A 450 18.91 -10.53 -3.05
N PHE A 451 18.15 -10.18 -4.09
CA PHE A 451 16.72 -9.89 -4.01
C PHE A 451 15.95 -10.93 -4.82
N LYS A 452 14.64 -10.97 -4.61
CA LYS A 452 13.72 -11.72 -5.47
C LYS A 452 12.78 -10.74 -6.16
N CYS A 453 12.75 -10.75 -7.49
CA CYS A 453 11.83 -9.89 -8.23
C CYS A 453 10.39 -10.29 -7.89
N ILE A 454 9.59 -9.35 -7.39
CA ILE A 454 8.19 -9.64 -6.99
C ILE A 454 7.26 -9.98 -8.16
N LEU A 455 7.68 -9.78 -9.41
CA LEU A 455 6.89 -10.01 -10.61
C LEU A 455 7.25 -11.32 -11.32
N CYS A 456 8.53 -11.55 -11.61
CA CYS A 456 8.98 -12.80 -12.27
C CYS A 456 9.47 -13.88 -11.31
N PHE A 457 9.61 -13.57 -10.00
CA PHE A 457 10.11 -14.48 -8.96
C PHE A 457 11.54 -15.01 -9.17
N GLU A 458 12.28 -14.46 -10.13
CA GLU A 458 13.70 -14.74 -10.33
C GLU A 458 14.54 -14.08 -9.23
N ASN A 459 15.63 -14.75 -8.85
CA ASN A 459 16.64 -14.16 -7.98
C ASN A 459 17.40 -13.09 -8.78
N CYS A 460 17.51 -11.91 -8.18
CA CYS A 460 18.16 -10.75 -8.74
C CYS A 460 19.36 -10.40 -7.86
N ALA A 461 20.55 -10.35 -8.45
CA ALA A 461 21.69 -9.74 -7.81
C ALA A 461 21.85 -8.31 -8.33
N ILE A 462 22.19 -7.39 -7.44
CA ILE A 462 22.66 -6.08 -7.88
C ILE A 462 23.97 -6.30 -8.65
N SER A 463 23.98 -5.97 -9.94
CA SER A 463 25.17 -6.11 -10.76
C SER A 463 25.30 -4.95 -11.75
N ARG A 464 26.54 -4.49 -11.94
CA ARG A 464 26.87 -3.30 -12.77
C ARG A 464 26.42 -3.40 -14.23
N GLY A 465 26.32 -4.62 -14.76
CA GLY A 465 25.92 -4.89 -16.15
C GLY A 465 24.70 -5.81 -16.28
N GLY A 466 24.04 -6.17 -15.18
CA GLY A 466 22.82 -6.98 -15.20
C GLY A 466 21.57 -6.14 -15.38
N ARG A 467 20.40 -6.79 -15.31
CA ARG A 467 19.10 -6.12 -15.40
C ARG A 467 18.93 -5.13 -14.26
N GLN A 468 18.51 -3.91 -14.57
CA GLN A 468 18.31 -2.87 -13.56
C GLN A 468 17.18 -3.24 -12.59
N LEU A 469 17.40 -2.98 -11.30
CA LEU A 469 16.40 -3.17 -10.24
C LEU A 469 15.81 -1.84 -9.80
N VAL A 470 14.52 -1.85 -9.46
CA VAL A 470 13.76 -0.68 -9.03
C VAL A 470 12.81 -1.04 -7.88
N SER A 471 12.46 -0.03 -7.08
CA SER A 471 11.40 -0.11 -6.06
C SER A 471 10.33 0.92 -6.37
N SER A 472 9.05 0.55 -6.22
CA SER A 472 7.94 1.49 -6.35
C SER A 472 7.99 2.56 -5.25
N ALA A 473 7.68 3.79 -5.64
CA ALA A 473 7.73 4.96 -4.80
C ALA A 473 6.58 5.94 -5.08
N PHE A 474 6.31 6.80 -4.10
CA PHE A 474 5.30 7.84 -4.16
C PHE A 474 5.89 9.18 -3.77
N VAL A 475 5.81 10.13 -4.71
CA VAL A 475 6.19 11.54 -4.54
C VAL A 475 4.94 12.34 -4.25
N GLN A 476 4.96 13.14 -3.19
CA GLN A 476 3.85 14.02 -2.79
C GLN A 476 4.37 15.38 -2.32
N THR A 477 3.54 16.42 -2.41
CA THR A 477 3.83 17.69 -1.76
C THR A 477 3.55 17.59 -0.26
N SER A 478 4.27 18.36 0.55
CA SER A 478 4.11 18.32 2.00
C SER A 478 4.43 19.65 2.67
N ARG A 479 3.64 19.94 3.72
CA ARG A 479 3.85 21.01 4.71
C ARG A 479 3.87 20.49 6.16
N VAL A 480 3.98 19.17 6.34
CA VAL A 480 4.03 18.53 7.67
C VAL A 480 5.11 19.17 8.54
N ILE A 481 6.32 19.22 8.00
CA ILE A 481 7.40 20.00 8.60
C ILE A 481 7.25 21.44 8.17
N PHE A 482 7.23 22.36 9.14
CA PHE A 482 7.32 23.79 8.87
C PHE A 482 8.69 24.05 8.25
N THR A 483 8.73 24.20 6.93
CA THR A 483 9.95 24.59 6.23
C THR A 483 10.00 26.11 6.23
N THR A 484 11.10 26.68 6.71
CA THR A 484 11.54 27.98 6.16
C THR A 484 11.49 27.93 4.64
N PRO A 485 11.35 29.08 3.96
CA PRO A 485 11.40 29.10 2.51
C PRO A 485 12.65 28.33 2.05
N ASN A 486 12.48 27.30 1.22
CA ASN A 486 13.62 26.52 0.71
C ASN A 486 14.62 27.45 -0.02
N LEU A 487 15.77 26.97 -0.51
CA LEU A 487 16.65 27.75 -1.42
C LEU A 487 15.92 28.35 -2.65
N ARG A 488 14.66 27.96 -2.88
CA ARG A 488 13.75 28.40 -3.94
C ARG A 488 12.57 29.26 -3.45
N ASN A 489 12.57 29.69 -2.20
CA ASN A 489 11.51 30.47 -1.55
C ASN A 489 10.09 29.83 -1.59
N SER A 490 10.01 28.50 -1.59
CA SER A 490 8.74 27.75 -1.51
C SER A 490 8.38 27.41 -0.05
N LYS A 491 7.10 27.53 0.31
CA LYS A 491 6.55 27.15 1.63
C LYS A 491 6.14 25.67 1.75
N SER A 492 6.43 24.87 0.73
CA SER A 492 6.20 23.41 0.73
C SER A 492 7.36 22.70 0.05
N ALA A 493 7.57 21.46 0.47
CA ALA A 493 8.61 20.57 -0.03
C ALA A 493 8.00 19.30 -0.64
N LEU A 494 8.82 18.49 -1.29
CA LEU A 494 8.44 17.18 -1.79
C LEU A 494 8.92 16.09 -0.83
N HIS A 495 8.05 15.11 -0.58
CA HIS A 495 8.34 13.92 0.21
C HIS A 495 8.28 12.69 -0.68
N ILE A 496 9.24 11.78 -0.49
CA ILE A 496 9.31 10.51 -1.23
C ILE A 496 9.14 9.36 -0.24
N SER A 497 8.25 8.43 -0.56
CA SER A 497 8.06 7.19 0.21
C SER A 497 8.16 5.97 -0.69
N CYS A 498 8.77 4.89 -0.22
CA CYS A 498 8.92 3.65 -0.98
C CYS A 498 8.26 2.48 -0.27
N CYS A 499 7.84 1.48 -1.06
CA CYS A 499 7.30 0.24 -0.51
C CYS A 499 8.39 -0.77 -0.09
N GLY A 500 9.61 -0.65 -0.60
CA GLY A 500 10.76 -1.53 -0.33
C GLY A 500 10.79 -2.83 -1.13
N HIS A 501 9.77 -3.13 -1.92
CA HIS A 501 9.75 -4.33 -2.78
C HIS A 501 10.53 -4.09 -4.07
N VAL A 502 11.43 -5.02 -4.39
CA VAL A 502 12.35 -4.92 -5.52
C VAL A 502 11.81 -5.69 -6.73
N MET A 503 11.96 -5.11 -7.92
CA MET A 503 11.61 -5.73 -9.19
C MET A 503 12.56 -5.29 -10.30
N HIS A 504 12.65 -6.06 -11.39
CA HIS A 504 13.35 -5.60 -12.59
C HIS A 504 12.62 -4.39 -13.18
N TYR A 505 13.37 -3.42 -13.70
CA TYR A 505 12.82 -2.26 -14.42
C TYR A 505 11.90 -2.70 -15.58
N SER A 506 12.32 -3.68 -16.38
CA SER A 506 11.51 -4.22 -17.48
C SER A 506 10.19 -4.84 -17.02
N CYS A 507 10.20 -5.64 -15.95
CA CYS A 507 8.97 -6.20 -15.37
C CYS A 507 8.05 -5.10 -14.85
N TRP A 508 8.61 -4.08 -14.18
CA TRP A 508 7.83 -2.93 -13.73
C TRP A 508 7.23 -2.15 -14.90
N LEU A 509 8.00 -1.91 -15.97
CA LEU A 509 7.55 -1.15 -17.12
C LEU A 509 6.36 -1.83 -17.81
N GLU A 510 6.39 -3.15 -17.96
CA GLU A 510 5.27 -3.94 -18.46
C GLU A 510 4.03 -3.83 -17.55
N TYR A 511 4.23 -3.95 -16.23
CA TYR A 511 3.16 -3.77 -15.25
C TYR A 511 2.55 -2.36 -15.30
N PHE A 512 3.39 -1.32 -15.26
CA PHE A 512 2.97 0.08 -15.27
C PHE A 512 2.22 0.44 -16.56
N SER A 513 2.70 -0.03 -17.72
CA SER A 513 2.02 0.18 -19.01
C SER A 513 0.61 -0.39 -19.01
N ASN A 514 0.41 -1.56 -18.38
CA ASN A 514 -0.91 -2.16 -18.21
C ASN A 514 -1.82 -1.34 -17.27
N GLU A 515 -1.29 -0.79 -16.18
CA GLU A 515 -2.04 0.08 -15.26
C GLU A 515 -2.42 1.41 -15.93
N GLU A 516 -1.49 2.06 -16.63
CA GLU A 516 -1.76 3.27 -17.41
C GLU A 516 -2.88 3.04 -18.43
N PHE A 517 -2.84 1.91 -19.13
CA PHE A 517 -3.89 1.56 -20.09
C PHE A 517 -5.26 1.29 -19.45
N LYS A 518 -5.29 0.71 -18.24
CA LYS A 518 -6.52 0.55 -17.46
C LYS A 518 -7.09 1.90 -17.04
N GLU A 519 -6.26 2.83 -16.56
CA GLU A 519 -6.69 4.18 -16.17
C GLU A 519 -7.22 4.97 -17.37
N LEU A 520 -6.56 4.89 -18.53
CA LEU A 520 -6.99 5.56 -19.75
C LEU A 520 -8.38 5.08 -20.23
N ARG A 521 -8.74 3.82 -19.97
CA ARG A 521 -10.04 3.23 -20.30
C ARG A 521 -11.16 3.52 -19.29
N ARG A 522 -10.86 4.12 -18.14
CA ARG A 522 -11.90 4.46 -17.15
C ARG A 522 -12.89 5.49 -17.73
N PRO A 523 -14.22 5.27 -17.60
CA PRO A 523 -15.22 6.20 -18.12
C PRO A 523 -15.01 7.62 -17.58
N HIS A 524 -15.14 8.63 -18.45
CA HIS A 524 -14.87 10.04 -18.12
C HIS A 524 -15.63 10.57 -16.89
N ARG A 525 -16.80 9.99 -16.58
CA ARG A 525 -17.62 10.35 -15.41
C ARG A 525 -16.98 9.99 -14.06
N ASN A 526 -16.01 9.05 -14.06
CA ASN A 526 -15.23 8.64 -12.89
C ASN A 526 -13.77 9.16 -12.92
N ARG A 527 -13.37 9.90 -13.97
CA ARG A 527 -12.11 10.66 -13.92
C ARG A 527 -12.33 11.83 -12.99
N ALA A 528 -11.60 11.88 -11.88
CA ALA A 528 -11.57 13.08 -11.04
C ALA A 528 -11.16 14.27 -11.95
N ALA A 529 -12.07 15.22 -12.14
CA ALA A 529 -12.00 16.26 -13.17
C ALA A 529 -10.85 17.27 -13.01
N LEU A 530 -9.96 17.10 -12.03
CA LEU A 530 -9.00 18.13 -11.61
C LEU A 530 -7.51 17.85 -11.86
N ALA A 531 -7.02 16.62 -12.14
CA ALA A 531 -5.55 16.44 -12.26
C ALA A 531 -5.03 15.11 -12.85
N GLN A 532 -5.40 14.71 -14.08
CA GLN A 532 -4.81 13.49 -14.70
C GLN A 532 -4.14 13.72 -16.06
N THR A 533 -3.43 14.85 -16.25
CA THR A 533 -2.63 15.06 -17.46
C THR A 533 -1.15 14.73 -17.32
N ALA A 534 -0.63 14.35 -16.13
CA ALA A 534 0.82 14.25 -15.95
C ALA A 534 1.39 13.00 -15.24
N ASN A 535 0.75 12.41 -14.22
CA ASN A 535 1.26 11.22 -13.52
C ASN A 535 0.13 10.21 -13.23
N VAL A 536 0.28 8.99 -13.74
CA VAL A 536 -0.62 7.87 -13.41
C VAL A 536 -0.24 7.32 -12.03
N GLU A 537 -1.19 7.37 -11.09
CA GLU A 537 -1.06 6.67 -9.81
C GLU A 537 -1.31 5.17 -10.03
N PHE A 538 -0.44 4.33 -9.47
CA PHE A 538 -0.54 2.87 -9.51
C PHE A 538 -0.27 2.29 -8.13
N GLN A 539 -0.57 1.02 -7.93
CA GLN A 539 -0.27 0.32 -6.68
C GLN A 539 0.91 -0.62 -6.87
N CYS A 540 1.72 -0.82 -5.83
CA CYS A 540 2.71 -1.89 -5.82
C CYS A 540 2.00 -3.25 -6.01
N PRO A 541 2.43 -4.10 -6.96
CA PRO A 541 1.73 -5.36 -7.27
C PRO A 541 1.76 -6.37 -6.11
N TYR A 542 2.72 -6.24 -5.18
CA TYR A 542 2.83 -7.11 -4.01
C TYR A 542 2.07 -6.57 -2.79
N CYS A 543 2.42 -5.37 -2.31
CA CYS A 543 1.87 -4.84 -1.05
C CYS A 543 0.74 -3.82 -1.20
N ARG A 544 0.33 -3.51 -2.44
CA ARG A 544 -0.70 -2.52 -2.79
C ARG A 544 -0.48 -1.09 -2.26
N THR A 545 0.74 -0.76 -1.84
CA THR A 545 1.09 0.61 -1.45
C THR A 545 0.95 1.52 -2.67
N LEU A 546 0.31 2.68 -2.50
CA LEU A 546 0.15 3.69 -3.55
C LEU A 546 1.52 4.18 -4.04
N SER A 547 1.66 4.36 -5.34
CA SER A 547 2.90 4.77 -6.01
C SER A 547 2.58 5.61 -7.23
N ASN A 548 3.48 6.51 -7.59
CA ASN A 548 3.41 7.32 -8.81
C ASN A 548 4.76 7.42 -9.51
N THR A 549 5.78 6.74 -8.98
CA THR A 549 7.13 6.68 -9.53
C THR A 549 7.88 5.44 -9.04
N ILE A 550 9.15 5.35 -9.43
CA ILE A 550 10.10 4.32 -9.02
C ILE A 550 11.40 4.98 -8.56
N VAL A 551 12.10 4.32 -7.65
CA VAL A 551 13.48 4.68 -7.27
C VAL A 551 14.39 3.51 -7.64
N PRO A 552 15.49 3.74 -8.37
CA PRO A 552 16.45 2.70 -8.70
C PRO A 552 17.08 2.08 -7.46
N VAL A 553 17.31 0.77 -7.51
CA VAL A 553 18.10 0.03 -6.52
C VAL A 553 19.50 -0.18 -7.10
N THR A 554 20.51 0.37 -6.44
CA THR A 554 21.91 0.31 -6.88
C THR A 554 22.79 -0.31 -5.81
N GLU A 555 24.00 -0.69 -6.19
CA GLU A 555 25.02 -1.18 -5.26
C GLU A 555 25.47 -0.10 -4.27
N THR A 556 26.24 -0.52 -3.27
CA THR A 556 26.84 0.34 -2.25
C THR A 556 27.77 1.36 -2.89
N LEU A 557 27.66 2.63 -2.51
CA LEU A 557 28.46 3.72 -3.10
C LEU A 557 29.99 3.54 -2.92
N PRO A 558 30.49 3.02 -1.78
CA PRO A 558 31.92 2.76 -1.62
C PRO A 558 32.51 1.79 -2.66
N ALA A 559 31.69 0.95 -3.31
CA ALA A 559 32.17 0.03 -4.35
C ALA A 559 32.67 0.76 -5.61
N PHE A 560 32.30 2.02 -5.82
CA PHE A 560 32.72 2.81 -6.98
C PHE A 560 34.08 3.51 -6.79
N SER A 561 34.55 3.64 -5.55
CA SER A 561 35.72 4.41 -5.18
C SER A 561 36.82 3.50 -4.63
N ALA A 562 38.09 3.85 -4.84
CA ALA A 562 39.19 3.10 -4.23
C ALA A 562 39.19 3.29 -2.69
N PRO A 563 39.48 2.24 -1.90
CA PRO A 563 39.57 2.36 -0.45
C PRO A 563 40.70 3.31 -0.06
N PRO A 564 40.50 4.16 0.96
CA PRO A 564 41.55 5.05 1.46
C PRO A 564 42.72 4.23 2.04
N SER A 565 43.96 4.65 1.74
CA SER A 565 45.15 4.05 2.35
C SER A 565 45.40 4.67 3.74
N PRO A 566 45.63 3.87 4.79
CA PRO A 566 45.83 4.37 6.15
C PRO A 566 47.14 5.15 6.36
N ASN A 567 48.12 5.03 5.45
CA ASN A 567 49.46 5.63 5.58
C ASN A 567 49.68 6.87 4.69
N GLU A 568 48.65 7.37 4.01
CA GLU A 568 48.77 8.47 3.05
C GLU A 568 48.32 9.82 3.63
N SER A 569 48.99 10.90 3.22
CA SER A 569 48.58 12.26 3.59
C SER A 569 47.35 12.70 2.80
N TYR A 570 46.39 13.31 3.51
CA TYR A 570 45.15 13.90 2.98
C TYR A 570 45.19 15.42 3.06
N PHE A 571 44.40 16.08 2.22
CA PHE A 571 44.23 17.53 2.23
C PHE A 571 43.69 17.99 3.59
N THR A 572 44.13 19.12 4.14
CA THR A 572 43.60 19.62 5.44
C THR A 572 42.34 20.46 5.25
N ILE A 573 41.50 20.57 6.29
CA ILE A 573 40.28 21.41 6.25
C ILE A 573 40.59 22.88 5.94
N GLY A 574 41.75 23.40 6.36
CA GLY A 574 42.18 24.77 6.05
C GLY A 574 42.46 24.99 4.57
N GLN A 575 43.07 23.99 3.93
CA GLN A 575 43.29 24.02 2.49
C GLN A 575 41.96 23.86 1.72
N PHE A 576 41.05 22.99 2.20
CA PHE A 576 39.69 22.84 1.66
C PHE A 576 38.92 24.17 1.66
N ARG A 577 38.91 24.88 2.80
CA ARG A 577 38.29 26.22 2.91
C ARG A 577 38.89 27.20 1.90
N GLY A 578 40.22 27.23 1.81
CA GLY A 578 40.93 28.14 0.91
C GLY A 578 40.57 27.90 -0.56
N ASP A 579 40.47 26.64 -0.99
CA ASP A 579 40.10 26.29 -2.36
C ASP A 579 38.66 26.69 -2.71
N ASP A 580 37.71 26.46 -1.80
CA ASP A 580 36.28 26.73 -2.02
C ASP A 580 35.97 28.24 -2.02
N GLU A 581 36.60 29.02 -1.14
CA GLU A 581 36.48 30.49 -1.05
C GLU A 581 36.92 31.18 -2.36
N HIS A 582 38.07 30.75 -2.92
CA HIS A 582 38.59 31.27 -4.19
C HIS A 582 37.74 30.86 -5.40
N THR A 583 37.13 29.67 -5.34
CA THR A 583 36.27 29.15 -6.40
C THR A 583 34.98 29.96 -6.48
N GLY A 584 34.30 30.23 -5.35
CA GLY A 584 33.05 31.00 -5.30
C GLY A 584 33.19 32.46 -5.78
N HIS A 585 34.25 33.16 -5.36
CA HIS A 585 34.43 34.59 -5.66
C HIS A 585 34.57 34.87 -7.17
N ARG A 586 35.16 33.94 -7.94
CA ARG A 586 35.39 34.14 -9.39
C ARG A 586 34.21 33.74 -10.25
N THR A 587 33.49 32.69 -9.87
CA THR A 587 32.27 32.28 -10.57
C THR A 587 31.10 33.22 -10.30
N GLY A 588 31.06 33.89 -9.13
CA GLY A 588 30.06 34.92 -8.79
C GLY A 588 30.26 36.29 -9.46
N SER A 589 31.49 36.66 -9.86
CA SER A 589 31.80 37.98 -10.45
C SER A 589 31.37 38.19 -11.92
N HIS A 590 30.65 37.25 -12.53
CA HIS A 590 30.15 37.36 -13.91
C HIS A 590 28.73 37.95 -13.98
N GLU A 591 28.58 39.25 -13.76
CA GLU A 591 27.35 39.98 -14.12
C GLU A 591 27.31 40.23 -15.64
N GLY A 592 26.91 39.23 -16.42
CA GLY A 592 26.70 39.39 -17.86
C GLY A 592 25.94 38.21 -18.49
N PRO A 593 25.14 38.42 -19.56
CA PRO A 593 24.37 37.35 -20.17
C PRO A 593 25.27 36.54 -21.08
N ARG A 594 26.09 35.64 -20.51
CA ARG A 594 26.76 34.46 -21.12
C ARG A 594 27.92 33.99 -20.23
N ILE A 595 27.72 32.89 -19.50
CA ILE A 595 28.82 32.03 -19.04
C ILE A 595 29.23 31.17 -20.24
N ASP A 596 29.98 31.74 -21.18
CA ASP A 596 30.44 31.00 -22.38
C ASP A 596 31.71 30.18 -22.10
N THR A 597 32.40 30.39 -20.97
CA THR A 597 33.53 29.57 -20.49
C THR A 597 33.63 29.61 -18.96
N LEU A 598 33.33 28.49 -18.28
CA LEU A 598 33.75 28.31 -16.88
C LEU A 598 35.30 28.34 -16.83
N PRO A 599 35.93 28.95 -15.81
CA PRO A 599 37.38 28.87 -15.66
C PRO A 599 37.78 27.40 -15.45
N SER A 600 38.83 26.93 -16.14
CA SER A 600 39.24 25.54 -16.01
C SER A 600 39.58 25.22 -14.57
N VAL A 601 39.15 24.05 -14.08
CA VAL A 601 39.44 23.59 -12.72
C VAL A 601 40.95 23.54 -12.46
N SER A 602 41.73 23.20 -13.49
CA SER A 602 43.20 23.28 -13.48
C SER A 602 43.72 24.70 -13.21
N HIS A 603 43.00 25.73 -13.66
CA HIS A 603 43.30 27.13 -13.40
C HIS A 603 42.83 27.55 -12.00
N LEU A 604 41.65 27.11 -11.53
CA LEU A 604 41.15 27.36 -10.18
C LEU A 604 42.09 26.77 -9.11
N LEU A 605 42.48 25.49 -9.25
CA LEU A 605 43.42 24.80 -8.36
C LEU A 605 44.86 25.36 -8.45
N ARG A 606 45.23 25.97 -9.60
CA ARG A 606 46.53 26.67 -9.74
C ARG A 606 46.56 28.00 -8.99
N LEU A 607 45.43 28.71 -8.97
CA LEU A 607 45.29 30.01 -8.33
C LEU A 607 45.15 29.91 -6.81
N SER A 608 44.58 28.82 -6.30
CA SER A 608 44.54 28.51 -4.86
C SER A 608 45.85 27.91 -4.31
N GLY A 609 46.87 27.72 -5.16
CA GLY A 609 48.19 27.24 -4.75
C GLY A 609 48.33 25.72 -4.58
N VAL A 610 47.34 24.93 -5.01
CA VAL A 610 47.28 23.47 -4.85
C VAL A 610 48.18 22.69 -5.83
N VAL A 611 48.94 23.39 -6.68
CA VAL A 611 49.77 22.82 -7.76
C VAL A 611 50.77 21.76 -7.27
N GLY A 612 51.27 21.86 -6.03
CA GLY A 612 52.18 20.88 -5.43
C GLY A 612 51.49 19.65 -4.79
N GLY A 613 50.16 19.68 -4.63
CA GLY A 613 49.38 18.71 -3.85
C GLY A 613 48.28 17.98 -4.63
N MET A 614 48.25 18.04 -5.97
CA MET A 614 47.20 17.43 -6.80
C MET A 614 46.93 15.95 -6.49
N ALA A 615 47.96 15.14 -6.22
CA ALA A 615 47.78 13.75 -5.83
C ALA A 615 47.12 13.57 -4.46
N GLN A 616 47.44 14.46 -3.50
CA GLN A 616 46.81 14.49 -2.17
C GLN A 616 45.35 14.94 -2.27
N TYR A 617 45.05 15.89 -3.15
CA TYR A 617 43.69 16.30 -3.49
C TYR A 617 42.89 15.15 -4.13
N GLU A 618 43.38 14.54 -5.22
CA GLU A 618 42.71 13.44 -5.93
C GLU A 618 42.40 12.25 -5.00
N ARG A 619 43.29 11.95 -4.04
CA ARG A 619 43.05 10.95 -2.99
C ARG A 619 41.96 11.35 -2.00
N SER A 620 41.95 12.62 -1.57
CA SER A 620 41.01 13.12 -0.55
C SER A 620 39.57 13.15 -1.05
N VAL A 621 39.37 13.44 -2.35
CA VAL A 621 38.07 13.42 -3.03
C VAL A 621 37.67 12.04 -3.56
N GLN A 622 38.58 11.05 -3.51
CA GLN A 622 38.40 9.71 -4.07
C GLN A 622 37.98 9.71 -5.54
N LEU A 623 38.80 10.34 -6.39
CA LEU A 623 38.53 10.50 -7.81
C LEU A 623 38.34 9.15 -8.54
N ILE A 624 37.26 9.03 -9.31
CA ILE A 624 36.96 7.84 -10.12
C ILE A 624 37.40 8.08 -11.56
N THR A 625 38.36 7.28 -12.04
CA THR A 625 38.81 7.28 -13.44
C THR A 625 38.10 6.21 -14.25
N ASN A 626 37.59 6.55 -15.43
CA ASN A 626 36.81 5.69 -16.32
C ASN A 626 35.60 5.05 -15.62
N PRO A 627 34.63 5.86 -15.13
CA PRO A 627 33.42 5.33 -14.52
C PRO A 627 32.72 4.37 -15.51
N ARG A 628 32.47 3.13 -15.09
CA ARG A 628 31.80 2.14 -15.95
C ARG A 628 30.37 2.59 -16.24
N ARG A 629 29.94 2.46 -17.50
CA ARG A 629 28.59 2.83 -17.93
C ARG A 629 27.56 1.92 -17.25
N LEU A 630 26.52 2.53 -16.68
CA LEU A 630 25.38 1.80 -16.12
C LEU A 630 24.51 1.23 -17.25
N HIS A 631 23.67 0.25 -16.93
CA HIS A 631 22.65 -0.26 -17.84
C HIS A 631 21.69 0.88 -18.27
N GLY A 632 21.24 0.90 -19.53
CA GLY A 632 20.38 1.97 -20.07
C GLY A 632 19.10 2.20 -19.24
N ASP A 633 18.46 1.11 -18.83
CA ASP A 633 17.30 1.08 -17.93
C ASP A 633 17.46 1.90 -16.62
N TYR A 634 18.68 2.06 -16.10
CA TYR A 634 18.92 2.92 -14.92
C TYR A 634 18.56 4.37 -15.20
N MET A 635 19.00 4.88 -16.35
CA MET A 635 18.77 6.25 -16.78
C MET A 635 17.28 6.52 -17.00
N GLU A 636 16.58 5.57 -17.61
CA GLU A 636 15.13 5.66 -17.79
C GLU A 636 14.39 5.66 -16.45
N GLY A 637 14.80 4.81 -15.51
CA GLY A 637 14.24 4.79 -14.16
C GLY A 637 14.44 6.10 -13.39
N ILE A 638 15.62 6.71 -13.47
CA ILE A 638 15.90 8.05 -12.91
C ILE A 638 15.05 9.12 -13.60
N GLU A 639 14.90 9.05 -14.92
CA GLU A 639 14.09 10.02 -15.65
C GLU A 639 12.61 9.95 -15.24
N PHE A 640 12.10 8.74 -14.95
CA PHE A 640 10.75 8.57 -14.40
C PHE A 640 10.58 9.23 -13.01
N LEU A 641 11.60 9.13 -12.15
CA LEU A 641 11.63 9.82 -10.85
C LEU A 641 11.66 11.34 -11.02
N LYS A 642 12.54 11.85 -11.89
CA LYS A 642 12.68 13.27 -12.23
C LYS A 642 11.36 13.85 -12.76
N LYS A 643 10.70 13.14 -13.68
CA LYS A 643 9.39 13.52 -14.23
C LYS A 643 8.31 13.57 -13.14
N ALA A 644 8.30 12.61 -12.22
CA ALA A 644 7.34 12.59 -11.11
C ALA A 644 7.51 13.79 -10.16
N LEU A 645 8.76 14.15 -9.84
CA LEU A 645 9.09 15.35 -9.06
C LEU A 645 8.60 16.63 -9.75
N LEU A 646 8.95 16.80 -11.03
CA LEU A 646 8.57 17.96 -11.82
C LEU A 646 7.05 18.12 -11.94
N ASN A 647 6.34 17.01 -12.21
CA ASN A 647 4.89 17.03 -12.33
C ASN A 647 4.22 17.35 -10.99
N THR A 648 4.72 16.81 -9.88
CA THR A 648 4.20 17.12 -8.55
C THR A 648 4.37 18.61 -8.20
N MET A 649 5.51 19.20 -8.58
CA MET A 649 5.71 20.65 -8.43
C MET A 649 4.81 21.48 -9.35
N LYS A 650 4.64 21.09 -10.62
CA LYS A 650 3.77 21.81 -11.56
C LYS A 650 2.33 21.89 -11.05
N VAL A 651 1.82 20.82 -10.45
CA VAL A 651 0.48 20.81 -9.83
C VAL A 651 0.40 21.80 -8.67
N GLN A 652 1.47 21.95 -7.88
CA GLN A 652 1.52 22.95 -6.82
C GLN A 652 1.49 24.39 -7.38
N HIS A 653 2.19 24.64 -8.50
CA HIS A 653 2.36 25.98 -9.07
C HIS A 653 1.26 26.39 -10.05
N SER A 654 0.49 25.46 -10.64
CA SER A 654 -0.60 25.76 -11.57
C SER A 654 -1.72 26.63 -10.96
N HIS A 655 -1.76 26.73 -9.63
CA HIS A 655 -2.71 27.55 -8.87
C HIS A 655 -2.18 28.94 -8.51
N LEU A 656 -0.87 29.19 -8.66
CA LEU A 656 -0.27 30.51 -8.50
C LEU A 656 -0.32 31.22 -9.85
N LYS A 657 -0.82 32.47 -9.91
CA LYS A 657 -0.90 33.29 -11.15
C LYS A 657 0.46 33.55 -11.82
N VAL A 658 1.57 33.09 -11.23
CA VAL A 658 2.93 33.29 -11.71
C VAL A 658 3.38 32.06 -12.49
N GLN A 659 3.33 32.14 -13.82
CA GLN A 659 4.03 31.21 -14.70
C GLN A 659 5.53 31.43 -14.56
N LEU A 660 6.18 30.76 -13.61
CA LEU A 660 7.64 30.62 -13.63
C LEU A 660 8.00 29.79 -14.86
N GLY A 661 8.94 30.28 -15.68
CA GLY A 661 9.43 29.59 -16.87
C GLY A 661 9.96 28.20 -16.50
N ILE A 662 9.18 27.17 -16.81
CA ILE A 662 9.45 25.74 -16.49
C ILE A 662 10.70 25.22 -17.22
N GLU A 663 11.21 25.95 -18.22
CA GLU A 663 12.31 25.55 -19.09
C GLU A 663 13.70 25.56 -18.41
N ASN A 664 13.85 26.22 -17.24
CA ASN A 664 15.13 26.33 -16.50
C ASN A 664 15.11 25.71 -15.10
N ILE A 665 14.20 24.77 -14.80
CA ILE A 665 14.14 24.15 -13.47
C ILE A 665 15.28 23.14 -13.30
N GLU A 666 16.18 23.39 -12.34
CA GLU A 666 17.22 22.45 -11.92
C GLU A 666 16.61 21.21 -11.26
N ILE A 667 16.29 20.19 -12.04
CA ILE A 667 15.63 18.96 -11.56
C ILE A 667 16.49 18.22 -10.52
N VAL A 668 17.81 18.21 -10.69
CA VAL A 668 18.75 17.54 -9.77
C VAL A 668 18.72 18.20 -8.38
N ALA A 669 18.69 19.53 -8.31
CA ALA A 669 18.55 20.22 -7.04
C ALA A 669 17.17 19.98 -6.38
N ILE A 670 16.10 19.71 -7.14
CA ILE A 670 14.82 19.26 -6.57
C ILE A 670 14.98 17.90 -5.91
N LEU A 671 15.67 16.98 -6.58
CA LEU A 671 15.90 15.64 -6.05
C LEU A 671 16.69 15.70 -4.72
N TRP A 672 17.75 16.52 -4.64
CA TRP A 672 18.52 16.72 -3.41
C TRP A 672 17.69 17.37 -2.29
N ASP A 673 16.89 18.39 -2.61
CA ASP A 673 15.98 19.06 -1.68
C ASP A 673 14.85 18.12 -1.18
N SER A 674 14.42 17.18 -2.02
CA SER A 674 13.44 16.14 -1.65
C SER A 674 14.07 15.09 -0.73
N CYS A 675 15.35 14.76 -0.95
CA CYS A 675 16.11 13.83 -0.11
C CYS A 675 16.32 14.41 1.29
N SER A 676 16.75 15.67 1.39
CA SER A 676 16.91 16.34 2.68
C SER A 676 15.59 16.40 3.45
N TYR A 677 14.50 16.82 2.80
CA TYR A 677 13.17 16.83 3.42
C TYR A 677 12.71 15.45 3.88
N THR A 678 12.90 14.42 3.07
CA THR A 678 12.47 13.05 3.39
C THR A 678 13.22 12.49 4.60
N LEU A 679 14.52 12.74 4.72
CA LEU A 679 15.30 12.34 5.89
C LEU A 679 14.94 13.14 7.15
N GLN A 680 14.68 14.44 7.02
CA GLN A 680 14.17 15.27 8.11
C GLN A 680 12.79 14.78 8.59
N ALA A 681 11.90 14.41 7.66
CA ALA A 681 10.59 13.84 7.99
C ALA A 681 10.72 12.52 8.75
N LEU A 682 11.62 11.65 8.30
CA LEU A 682 11.92 10.38 8.98
C LEU A 682 12.45 10.62 10.39
N GLU A 683 13.38 11.56 10.58
CA GLU A 683 13.94 11.90 11.90
C GLU A 683 12.85 12.39 12.86
N ILE A 684 12.00 13.31 12.41
CA ILE A 684 10.88 13.82 13.21
C ILE A 684 9.88 12.72 13.56
N TYR A 685 9.59 11.82 12.61
CA TYR A 685 8.72 10.67 12.87
C TYR A 685 9.32 9.75 13.94
N LEU A 686 10.62 9.43 13.84
CA LEU A 686 11.32 8.62 14.84
C LEU A 686 11.34 9.31 16.20
N TYR A 687 11.55 10.62 16.24
CA TYR A 687 11.49 11.40 17.48
C TYR A 687 10.09 11.35 18.13
N ALA A 688 9.01 11.50 17.34
CA ALA A 688 7.64 11.45 17.85
C ALA A 688 7.19 10.05 18.33
N VAL A 689 7.81 8.99 17.79
CA VAL A 689 7.61 7.60 18.21
C VAL A 689 8.64 7.18 19.27
N GLU A 690 9.52 8.09 19.69
CA GLU A 690 10.53 7.87 20.74
C GLU A 690 11.51 6.72 20.40
N LYS A 691 11.84 6.57 19.11
CA LYS A 691 12.78 5.56 18.62
C LYS A 691 14.21 6.13 18.46
N PRO A 692 15.23 5.50 19.09
CA PRO A 692 16.62 5.88 18.85
C PRO A 692 17.12 5.44 17.48
N LEU A 693 18.29 5.93 17.05
CA LEU A 693 18.84 5.70 15.72
C LEU A 693 19.16 4.22 15.44
N LYS A 694 19.63 3.49 16.47
CA LYS A 694 19.93 2.05 16.36
C LYS A 694 18.67 1.17 16.33
N ALA A 695 17.50 1.70 16.71
CA ALA A 695 16.26 0.94 16.67
C ALA A 695 15.93 0.47 15.24
N GLU A 696 15.30 -0.69 15.14
CA GLU A 696 14.94 -1.27 13.84
C GLU A 696 13.99 -0.35 13.07
N LEU A 697 14.44 0.04 11.88
CA LEU A 697 13.65 0.80 10.92
C LEU A 697 12.74 -0.17 10.15
N SER A 698 11.54 0.29 9.80
CA SER A 698 10.72 -0.49 8.87
C SER A 698 11.45 -0.67 7.53
N MET A 699 11.26 -1.83 6.89
CA MET A 699 11.81 -2.10 5.55
C MET A 699 11.50 -0.99 4.54
N ARG A 700 10.35 -0.32 4.69
CA ARG A 700 9.94 0.83 3.85
C ARG A 700 10.84 2.03 4.07
N HIS A 701 11.06 2.43 5.33
CA HIS A 701 11.92 3.57 5.67
C HIS A 701 13.38 3.31 5.27
N GLN A 702 13.90 2.12 5.60
CA GLN A 702 15.29 1.75 5.30
C GLN A 702 15.53 1.71 3.78
N SER A 703 14.67 1.01 3.03
CA SER A 703 14.83 0.92 1.57
C SER A 703 14.62 2.26 0.88
N CYS A 704 13.66 3.07 1.34
CA CYS A 704 13.42 4.40 0.79
C CYS A 704 14.64 5.30 0.96
N ALA A 705 15.13 5.45 2.20
CA ALA A 705 16.25 6.33 2.51
C ALA A 705 17.53 5.86 1.81
N ARG A 706 17.84 4.55 1.86
CA ARG A 706 19.01 3.96 1.17
C ARG A 706 18.98 4.22 -0.34
N ASN A 707 17.89 3.83 -1.02
CA ASN A 707 17.81 3.95 -2.47
C ASN A 707 17.76 5.43 -2.92
N LEU A 708 17.13 6.31 -2.13
CA LEU A 708 17.07 7.74 -2.43
C LEU A 708 18.44 8.42 -2.28
N VAL A 709 19.16 8.20 -1.17
CA VAL A 709 20.51 8.75 -0.97
C VAL A 709 21.46 8.27 -2.07
N ARG A 710 21.41 6.98 -2.42
CA ARG A 710 22.18 6.42 -3.54
C ARG A 710 21.82 7.05 -4.88
N ALA A 711 20.52 7.21 -5.18
CA ALA A 711 20.07 7.87 -6.41
C ALA A 711 20.53 9.34 -6.48
N CYS A 712 20.47 10.09 -5.37
CA CYS A 712 20.99 11.47 -5.28
C CYS A 712 22.49 11.54 -5.54
N SER A 713 23.26 10.66 -4.90
CA SER A 713 24.72 10.57 -5.05
C SER A 713 25.16 10.14 -6.44
N ARG A 714 24.36 9.32 -7.14
CA ARG A 714 24.65 8.95 -8.53
C ARG A 714 24.27 10.07 -9.50
N SER A 715 23.20 10.80 -9.20
CA SER A 715 22.76 11.95 -10.00
C SER A 715 23.71 13.16 -9.90
N SER A 716 24.65 13.19 -8.96
CA SER A 716 25.69 14.21 -8.92
C SER A 716 26.86 13.95 -9.88
N ALA A 717 27.06 12.70 -10.31
CA ALA A 717 28.18 12.31 -11.14
C ALA A 717 28.04 12.87 -12.57
N LEU A 718 29.16 13.27 -13.17
CA LEU A 718 29.21 13.69 -14.58
C LEU A 718 28.89 12.53 -15.53
N GLU A 719 27.89 12.72 -16.40
CA GLU A 719 27.49 11.77 -17.44
C GLU A 719 28.18 12.09 -18.78
N TRP A 720 28.66 11.04 -19.44
CA TRP A 720 29.41 11.13 -20.70
C TRP A 720 28.67 10.38 -21.80
N GLU A 721 28.48 11.02 -22.95
CA GLU A 721 27.86 10.42 -24.13
C GLU A 721 28.77 10.60 -25.36
N ASN A 722 29.16 9.50 -26.02
CA ASN A 722 30.02 9.50 -27.21
C ASN A 722 31.29 10.37 -27.06
N ASP A 723 32.03 10.19 -25.95
CA ASP A 723 33.28 10.90 -25.63
C ASP A 723 33.15 12.44 -25.44
N VAL A 724 31.93 12.96 -25.37
CA VAL A 724 31.64 14.39 -25.14
C VAL A 724 30.80 14.56 -23.85
N PRO A 725 31.14 15.50 -22.95
CA PRO A 725 30.31 15.81 -21.79
C PRO A 725 28.97 16.45 -22.21
N LEU A 726 27.87 16.09 -21.54
CA LEU A 726 26.55 16.71 -21.73
C LEU A 726 26.54 18.16 -21.22
N LEU A 727 26.92 19.10 -22.10
CA LEU A 727 27.17 20.52 -21.79
C LEU A 727 25.99 21.25 -21.09
N ALA A 728 24.73 20.91 -21.41
CA ALA A 728 23.56 21.64 -20.93
C ALA A 728 23.20 21.33 -19.46
N SER A 729 23.30 20.07 -19.02
CA SER A 729 23.04 19.67 -17.63
C SER A 729 24.17 20.10 -16.69
N MET A 730 25.41 20.18 -17.21
CA MET A 730 26.57 20.63 -16.43
C MET A 730 26.51 22.12 -16.10
N ARG A 731 25.97 22.96 -16.99
CA ARG A 731 25.93 24.40 -16.79
C ARG A 731 25.04 24.81 -15.62
N THR A 732 23.81 24.31 -15.56
CA THR A 732 22.85 24.65 -14.49
C THR A 732 23.28 24.09 -13.15
N GLN A 733 23.79 22.84 -13.11
CA GLN A 733 24.37 22.28 -11.89
C GLN A 733 25.58 23.08 -11.41
N ALA A 734 26.44 23.54 -12.32
CA ALA A 734 27.60 24.34 -11.96
C ALA A 734 27.22 25.72 -11.42
N GLU A 735 26.23 26.39 -12.02
CA GLU A 735 25.68 27.66 -11.54
C GLU A 735 25.10 27.53 -10.11
N PHE A 736 24.28 26.50 -9.87
CA PHE A 736 23.76 26.20 -8.53
C PHE A 736 24.87 25.99 -7.50
N SER A 737 25.84 25.15 -7.86
CA SER A 737 26.95 24.77 -6.98
C SER A 737 27.85 25.97 -6.65
N SER A 738 28.10 26.84 -7.64
CA SER A 738 28.83 28.10 -7.44
C SER A 738 28.13 29.03 -6.45
N ARG A 739 26.82 29.24 -6.62
CA ARG A 739 26.04 30.09 -5.71
C ARG A 739 26.05 29.55 -4.28
N LEU A 740 26.00 28.23 -4.14
CA LEU A 740 26.05 27.57 -2.84
C LEU A 740 27.40 27.79 -2.14
N LEU A 741 28.52 27.68 -2.86
CA LEU A 741 29.86 27.98 -2.33
C LEU A 741 30.00 29.43 -1.89
N ASP A 742 29.54 30.35 -2.73
CA ASP A 742 29.58 31.79 -2.46
C ASP A 742 28.73 32.15 -1.22
N THR A 743 27.57 31.51 -1.07
CA THR A 743 26.73 31.66 0.14
C THR A 743 27.43 31.14 1.39
N ILE A 744 28.08 29.97 1.33
CA ILE A 744 28.67 29.31 2.50
C ILE A 744 29.96 29.98 2.96
N PHE A 745 30.86 30.33 2.04
CA PHE A 745 32.21 30.81 2.37
C PHE A 745 32.38 32.33 2.24
N ASN A 746 31.66 32.97 1.30
CA ASN A 746 31.80 34.41 1.03
C ASN A 746 30.66 35.26 1.63
N HIS A 747 29.62 34.63 2.19
CA HIS A 747 28.52 35.33 2.89
C HIS A 747 27.79 36.37 2.02
N SER A 748 27.64 36.09 0.72
CA SER A 748 27.09 37.05 -0.25
C SER A 748 25.56 37.23 -0.16
N ASP A 749 24.82 36.16 0.17
CA ASP A 749 23.36 36.14 0.12
C ASP A 749 22.69 36.07 1.50
N THR A 750 23.00 35.05 2.31
CA THR A 750 22.24 34.72 3.54
C THR A 750 23.15 34.30 4.68
N SER A 751 22.71 34.55 5.92
CA SER A 751 23.49 34.20 7.12
C SER A 751 23.06 32.86 7.70
N VAL A 752 23.91 32.28 8.56
CA VAL A 752 23.60 31.05 9.31
C VAL A 752 22.30 31.12 10.13
N LEU A 753 21.81 32.33 10.45
CA LEU A 753 20.55 32.50 11.18
C LEU A 753 19.33 31.99 10.38
N VAL A 754 19.34 32.09 9.06
CA VAL A 754 18.22 31.66 8.20
C VAL A 754 18.44 30.29 7.56
N TRP A 755 19.60 29.67 7.78
CA TRP A 755 19.91 28.35 7.23
C TRP A 755 19.31 27.21 8.07
N ASP A 756 18.70 26.24 7.41
CA ASP A 756 18.62 24.87 7.93
C ASP A 756 19.90 24.13 7.50
N CYS A 757 20.86 24.02 8.42
CA CYS A 757 22.19 23.48 8.12
C CYS A 757 22.16 22.05 7.55
N PHE A 758 21.17 21.21 7.88
CA PHE A 758 21.06 19.88 7.26
C PHE A 758 20.52 19.98 5.83
N ARG A 759 19.56 20.88 5.60
CA ARG A 759 19.01 21.12 4.26
C ARG A 759 20.03 21.76 3.31
N VAL A 760 21.01 22.50 3.85
CA VAL A 760 22.18 23.03 3.10
C VAL A 760 23.25 21.95 2.91
N LEU A 761 23.51 21.12 3.93
CA LEU A 761 24.48 20.02 3.90
C LEU A 761 24.26 19.07 2.72
N VAL A 762 23.02 18.63 2.50
CA VAL A 762 22.72 17.60 1.49
C VAL A 762 23.02 18.06 0.05
N PRO A 763 22.53 19.24 -0.42
CA PRO A 763 22.97 19.80 -1.70
C PRO A 763 24.47 20.10 -1.71
N PHE A 764 25.07 20.61 -0.63
CA PHE A 764 26.50 20.90 -0.59
C PHE A 764 27.34 19.64 -0.83
N GLN A 765 26.94 18.52 -0.22
CA GLN A 765 27.55 17.20 -0.38
C GLN A 765 27.50 16.68 -1.81
N PHE A 766 26.43 16.94 -2.55
CA PHE A 766 26.24 16.42 -3.91
C PHE A 766 26.68 17.40 -5.02
N ALA A 767 26.63 18.71 -4.77
CA ALA A 767 26.81 19.73 -5.80
C ALA A 767 28.29 20.07 -6.05
N VAL A 768 29.08 20.21 -4.99
CA VAL A 768 30.39 20.88 -5.06
C VAL A 768 31.51 20.01 -5.60
N LEU A 769 31.54 18.71 -5.27
CA LEU A 769 32.70 17.88 -5.60
C LEU A 769 32.95 17.75 -7.10
N ASN A 770 31.89 17.63 -7.91
CA ASN A 770 32.03 17.52 -9.37
C ASN A 770 32.36 18.86 -10.06
N LEU A 771 32.19 20.01 -9.39
CA LEU A 771 32.73 21.28 -9.90
C LEU A 771 34.26 21.28 -9.92
N MET A 772 34.89 20.50 -9.05
CA MET A 772 36.32 20.55 -8.80
C MET A 772 37.08 19.39 -9.48
N VAL A 773 36.49 18.76 -10.50
CA VAL A 773 37.12 17.70 -11.32
C VAL A 773 37.86 18.31 -12.52
N PRO A 774 39.12 17.95 -12.80
CA PRO A 774 39.87 18.49 -13.95
C PRO A 774 39.22 18.17 -15.31
N GLU A 775 39.14 19.17 -16.20
CA GLU A 775 38.42 19.16 -17.51
C GLU A 775 38.85 18.07 -18.53
N MET A 776 39.88 17.26 -18.27
CA MET A 776 40.43 16.31 -19.24
C MET A 776 40.40 14.87 -18.71
N GLY A 777 39.58 14.03 -19.36
CA GLY A 777 39.45 12.59 -19.12
C GLY A 777 38.12 12.18 -18.49
N PHE A 778 37.71 10.92 -18.69
CA PHE A 778 36.52 10.31 -18.07
C PHE A 778 36.68 10.23 -16.55
N LYS A 779 36.57 11.35 -15.86
CA LYS A 779 36.76 11.50 -14.41
C LYS A 779 35.46 12.00 -13.78
N THR A 780 35.12 11.49 -12.60
CA THR A 780 33.92 11.88 -11.86
C THR A 780 34.11 11.61 -10.37
N ILE A 781 33.32 12.26 -9.52
CA ILE A 781 33.31 12.00 -8.07
C ILE A 781 31.89 11.57 -7.65
N ILE A 782 31.82 10.50 -6.87
CA ILE A 782 30.58 10.02 -6.25
C ILE A 782 30.77 10.14 -4.73
N PRO A 783 29.97 10.97 -4.05
CA PRO A 783 29.97 11.04 -2.59
C PRO A 783 29.77 9.65 -1.98
N SER A 784 30.69 9.24 -1.11
CA SER A 784 30.75 7.86 -0.60
C SER A 784 31.41 7.76 0.78
N GLY A 785 31.51 8.87 1.49
CA GLY A 785 32.17 9.01 2.79
C GLY A 785 33.62 9.49 2.72
N SER A 786 34.01 10.19 1.65
CA SER A 786 35.36 10.72 1.41
C SER A 786 35.85 11.68 2.51
N MET A 787 37.14 12.05 2.49
CA MET A 787 37.64 13.06 3.45
C MET A 787 37.00 14.43 3.20
N PHE A 788 36.64 14.75 1.96
CA PHE A 788 35.88 15.96 1.65
C PHE A 788 34.45 15.89 2.18
N ASP A 789 33.81 14.71 2.14
CA ASP A 789 32.47 14.51 2.72
C ASP A 789 32.50 14.80 4.23
N PHE A 790 33.60 14.41 4.90
CA PHE A 790 33.87 14.75 6.29
C PHE A 790 34.09 16.26 6.50
N TYR A 791 34.84 16.96 5.63
CA TYR A 791 35.03 18.41 5.74
C TYR A 791 33.75 19.21 5.50
N ILE A 792 32.90 18.76 4.57
CA ILE A 792 31.57 19.31 4.35
C ILE A 792 30.70 19.15 5.62
N MET A 793 30.69 17.96 6.22
CA MET A 793 30.01 17.70 7.49
C MET A 793 30.55 18.59 8.62
N GLN A 794 31.87 18.72 8.78
CA GLN A 794 32.50 19.59 9.77
C GLN A 794 32.13 21.06 9.57
N THR A 795 32.14 21.54 8.33
CA THR A 795 31.77 22.93 7.99
C THR A 795 30.34 23.23 8.42
N MET A 796 29.40 22.34 8.11
CA MET A 796 27.99 22.50 8.49
C MET A 796 27.75 22.31 10.00
N PHE A 797 28.52 21.44 10.66
CA PHE A 797 28.52 21.32 12.11
C PHE A 797 28.96 22.63 12.77
N LEU A 798 30.02 23.27 12.30
CA LEU A 798 30.50 24.56 12.80
C LEU A 798 29.49 25.69 12.54
N ALA A 799 28.83 25.69 11.39
CA ALA A 799 27.76 26.64 11.10
C ALA A 799 26.58 26.49 12.10
N GLN A 800 26.13 25.25 12.37
CA GLN A 800 25.06 24.97 13.33
C GLN A 800 25.50 25.28 14.77
N LEU A 801 26.74 24.96 15.14
CA LEU A 801 27.34 25.30 16.44
C LEU A 801 27.36 26.82 16.64
N THR A 802 27.85 27.56 15.64
CA THR A 802 27.87 29.02 15.64
C THR A 802 26.47 29.58 15.83
N LYS A 803 25.50 29.10 15.05
CA LYS A 803 24.09 29.50 15.15
C LYS A 803 23.51 29.25 16.55
N ALA A 804 23.79 28.10 17.16
CA ALA A 804 23.34 27.79 18.52
C ALA A 804 23.93 28.78 19.54
N VAL A 805 25.22 29.10 19.44
CA VAL A 805 25.87 30.09 20.32
C VAL A 805 25.31 31.49 20.12
N LEU A 806 25.07 31.92 18.86
CA LEU A 806 24.48 33.23 18.53
C LEU A 806 23.10 33.41 19.17
N CYS A 807 22.27 32.36 19.16
CA CYS A 807 20.88 32.40 19.63
C CYS A 807 20.68 32.07 21.12
N PHE A 808 21.75 31.75 21.86
CA PHE A 808 21.64 31.36 23.27
C PHE A 808 21.20 32.54 24.16
N ASP A 809 20.18 32.33 24.98
CA ASP A 809 19.66 33.32 25.93
C ASP A 809 19.73 32.74 27.35
N VAL A 810 20.73 33.20 28.11
CA VAL A 810 21.04 32.73 29.47
C VAL A 810 19.84 32.87 30.40
N ASN A 811 19.14 34.01 30.33
CA ASN A 811 18.03 34.31 31.23
C ASN A 811 16.83 33.40 30.95
N LYS A 812 16.50 33.20 29.67
CA LYS A 812 15.44 32.27 29.28
C LYS A 812 15.76 30.83 29.66
N GLU A 813 17.01 30.41 29.54
CA GLU A 813 17.40 29.04 29.88
C GLU A 813 17.37 28.81 31.40
N LYS A 814 17.84 29.77 32.21
CA LYS A 814 17.71 29.73 33.67
C LYS A 814 16.25 29.66 34.11
N ALA A 815 15.36 30.46 33.50
CA ALA A 815 13.92 30.45 33.79
C ALA A 815 13.26 29.10 33.44
N LYS A 816 13.52 28.56 32.23
CA LYS A 816 12.99 27.25 31.80
C LYS A 816 13.41 26.10 32.72
N ARG A 817 14.62 26.19 33.30
CA ARG A 817 15.15 25.16 34.20
C ARG A 817 14.51 25.26 35.59
N ALA A 818 14.32 26.47 36.10
CA ALA A 818 13.61 26.73 37.36
C ALA A 818 12.17 26.18 37.36
N GLU A 819 11.48 26.17 36.21
CA GLU A 819 10.14 25.59 36.06
C GLU A 819 10.11 24.05 36.10
N LYS A 820 11.17 23.37 35.65
CA LYS A 820 11.20 21.90 35.50
C LYS A 820 11.71 21.19 36.74
N THR A 821 12.71 21.74 37.43
CA THR A 821 13.29 21.16 38.65
C THR A 821 13.97 22.26 39.48
N PRO A 822 13.72 22.36 40.80
CA PRO A 822 14.23 23.47 41.62
C PRO A 822 15.74 23.41 41.95
N ASN A 823 16.50 22.38 41.54
CA ASN A 823 17.97 22.32 41.63
C ASN A 823 18.58 21.09 40.91
N PRO A 824 18.74 21.08 39.58
CA PRO A 824 19.57 20.08 38.90
C PRO A 824 21.02 20.58 38.76
N GLU A 825 22.00 19.80 39.21
CA GLU A 825 23.41 20.01 38.90
C GLU A 825 23.64 20.08 37.38
N LEU A 826 24.57 20.92 36.94
CA LEU A 826 24.94 21.04 35.52
C LEU A 826 25.94 19.94 35.17
N THR A 827 25.57 19.09 34.22
CA THR A 827 26.38 17.95 33.76
C THR A 827 27.69 18.38 33.10
N GLN A 828 27.74 19.60 32.56
CA GLN A 828 28.92 20.16 31.88
C GLN A 828 29.79 21.04 32.79
N LEU A 829 29.44 21.24 34.07
CA LEU A 829 30.18 22.15 34.95
C LEU A 829 31.61 21.67 35.20
N ASP A 830 31.76 20.40 35.58
CA ASP A 830 33.07 19.77 35.81
C ASP A 830 33.97 19.85 34.56
N TYR A 831 33.39 19.63 33.38
CA TYR A 831 34.10 19.75 32.12
C TYR A 831 34.61 21.17 31.88
N VAL A 832 33.76 22.19 32.08
CA VAL A 832 34.14 23.61 31.91
C VAL A 832 35.23 24.03 32.90
N GLU A 833 35.16 23.56 34.14
CA GLU A 833 36.17 23.86 35.16
C GLU A 833 37.54 23.25 34.83
N GLN A 834 37.55 22.08 34.19
CA GLN A 834 38.76 21.37 33.74
C GLN A 834 39.33 21.90 32.41
N LEU A 835 38.61 22.74 31.66
CA LEU A 835 39.11 23.30 30.40
C LEU A 835 40.34 24.20 30.63
N PRO A 836 41.34 24.14 29.72
CA PRO A 836 42.45 25.11 29.70
C PRO A 836 41.93 26.55 29.73
N SER A 837 42.56 27.42 30.53
CA SER A 837 42.12 28.82 30.70
C SER A 837 41.99 29.54 29.36
N ARG A 838 42.96 29.33 28.46
CA ARG A 838 42.93 29.87 27.10
C ARG A 838 41.66 29.52 26.32
N ILE A 839 41.23 28.26 26.34
CA ILE A 839 40.02 27.82 25.59
C ILE A 839 38.78 28.44 26.23
N ARG A 840 38.73 28.46 27.57
CA ARG A 840 37.65 29.10 28.32
C ARG A 840 37.52 30.58 28.00
N ASP A 841 38.65 31.30 27.95
CA ASP A 841 38.71 32.72 27.60
C ASP A 841 38.25 32.96 26.16
N ASN A 842 38.65 32.10 25.21
CA ASN A 842 38.17 32.18 23.82
C ASN A 842 36.65 31.97 23.71
N MET A 843 36.09 31.02 24.46
CA MET A 843 34.64 30.80 24.49
C MET A 843 33.89 32.02 25.03
N ILE A 844 34.41 32.63 26.10
CA ILE A 844 33.84 33.86 26.69
C ILE A 844 33.94 35.02 25.71
N ASP A 845 35.08 35.20 25.03
CA ASP A 845 35.26 36.26 24.04
C ASP A 845 34.30 36.09 22.86
N PHE A 846 34.19 34.87 22.32
CA PHE A 846 33.27 34.55 21.24
C PHE A 846 31.81 34.83 21.64
N TYR A 847 31.41 34.37 22.83
CA TYR A 847 30.07 34.63 23.37
C TYR A 847 29.79 36.12 23.49
N ARG A 848 30.66 36.89 24.16
CA ARG A 848 30.46 38.34 24.35
C ARG A 848 30.41 39.10 23.03
N ARG A 849 31.23 38.69 22.07
CA ARG A 849 31.38 39.39 20.79
C ARG A 849 30.20 39.17 19.86
N TYR A 850 29.62 37.97 19.83
CA TYR A 850 28.66 37.59 18.79
C TYR A 850 27.27 37.19 19.30
N ASN A 851 27.11 36.78 20.56
CA ASN A 851 25.80 36.34 21.06
C ASN A 851 24.75 37.48 20.98
N ILE A 852 23.64 37.20 20.30
CA ILE A 852 22.64 38.22 19.98
C ILE A 852 21.96 38.75 21.27
N PRO A 853 21.40 37.90 22.16
CA PRO A 853 20.81 38.38 23.42
C PRO A 853 21.77 39.18 24.30
N ALA A 854 23.04 38.76 24.42
CA ALA A 854 24.05 39.47 25.20
C ALA A 854 24.36 40.85 24.60
N ARG A 855 24.52 40.95 23.27
CA ARG A 855 24.76 42.22 22.58
C ARG A 855 23.58 43.19 22.68
N VAL A 856 22.34 42.67 22.61
CA VAL A 856 21.13 43.47 22.83
C VAL A 856 21.12 44.01 24.27
N LEU A 857 21.36 43.15 25.26
CA LEU A 857 21.43 43.55 26.66
C LEU A 857 22.52 44.61 26.90
N GLN A 858 23.71 44.40 26.32
CA GLN A 858 24.83 45.33 26.41
C GLN A 858 24.46 46.70 25.83
N LYS A 859 23.91 46.76 24.60
CA LYS A 859 23.48 48.00 23.96
C LYS A 859 22.37 48.70 24.75
N THR A 860 21.39 47.96 25.27
CA THR A 860 20.30 48.52 26.07
C THR A 860 20.79 49.10 27.39
N GLN A 861 21.69 48.41 28.09
CA GLN A 861 22.30 48.92 29.32
C GLN A 861 23.22 50.12 29.05
N GLN A 862 23.99 50.10 27.96
CA GLN A 862 24.84 51.21 27.56
C GLN A 862 24.00 52.46 27.26
N LYS A 863 22.88 52.34 26.53
CA LYS A 863 21.96 53.46 26.29
C LYS A 863 21.39 54.04 27.59
N LYS A 864 21.00 53.20 28.55
CA LYS A 864 20.51 53.66 29.86
C LYS A 864 21.57 54.44 30.63
N LEU A 865 22.81 53.97 30.63
CA LEU A 865 23.92 54.68 31.27
C LEU A 865 24.24 56.00 30.56
N GLU A 866 24.19 56.04 29.22
CA GLU A 866 24.37 57.27 28.44
C GLU A 866 23.24 58.29 28.69
N GLU A 867 22.00 57.83 28.85
CA GLU A 867 20.86 58.66 29.26
C GLU A 867 21.04 59.19 30.70
N GLU A 868 21.44 58.35 31.65
CA GLU A 868 21.71 58.74 33.05
C GLU A 868 22.92 59.69 33.19
N GLU A 869 24.02 59.46 32.45
CA GLU A 869 25.22 60.33 32.45
C GLU A 869 24.97 61.68 31.77
N SER A 870 24.05 61.75 30.80
CA SER A 870 23.66 63.00 30.16
C SER A 870 22.94 63.97 31.10
N GLU A 871 22.42 63.47 32.24
CA GLU A 871 21.86 64.29 33.33
C GLU A 871 22.93 64.74 34.36
N GLU A 872 24.06 64.01 34.52
CA GLU A 872 25.05 64.24 35.60
C GLU A 872 26.39 64.88 35.18
N ASN A 873 26.64 65.12 33.88
CA ASN A 873 27.75 65.96 33.37
C ASN A 873 29.17 65.52 33.85
N GLN A 874 29.44 64.21 33.89
CA GLN A 874 30.78 63.65 34.17
C GLN A 874 31.27 62.80 32.98
N GLY A 875 32.42 63.17 32.42
CA GLY A 875 32.99 62.57 31.21
C GLY A 875 33.82 61.31 31.44
N HIS A 876 33.21 60.20 31.85
CA HIS A 876 33.86 58.89 31.85
C HIS A 876 32.93 57.81 31.30
N VAL A 877 33.02 57.54 29.99
CA VAL A 877 32.19 56.53 29.32
C VAL A 877 32.58 55.14 29.82
N GLN A 878 31.83 54.62 30.81
CA GLN A 878 32.00 53.25 31.29
C GLN A 878 31.42 52.28 30.26
N THR A 879 32.24 51.36 29.74
CA THR A 879 31.76 50.33 28.80
C THR A 879 31.09 49.20 29.56
N VAL A 880 29.83 48.91 29.26
CA VAL A 880 29.11 47.78 29.83
C VAL A 880 29.72 46.48 29.31
N VAL A 881 30.13 45.59 30.21
CA VAL A 881 30.58 44.22 29.88
C VAL A 881 29.62 43.23 30.50
N ILE A 882 29.06 42.34 29.68
CA ILE A 882 28.18 41.28 30.17
C ILE A 882 29.02 40.21 30.89
N PRO A 883 28.74 39.92 32.18
CA PRO A 883 29.43 38.84 32.90
C PRO A 883 29.05 37.49 32.28
N CYS A 884 30.03 36.59 32.20
CA CYS A 884 29.85 35.22 31.74
C CYS A 884 30.74 34.34 32.61
N GLU A 885 30.12 33.62 33.54
CA GLU A 885 30.81 32.76 34.50
C GLU A 885 30.90 31.31 34.01
N SER A 886 31.66 30.46 34.70
CA SER A 886 31.79 29.04 34.33
C SER A 886 30.43 28.31 34.32
N HIS A 887 29.50 28.73 35.17
CA HIS A 887 28.12 28.23 35.20
C HIS A 887 27.32 28.61 33.93
N ASP A 888 27.51 29.82 33.40
CA ASP A 888 26.85 30.27 32.17
C ASP A 888 27.40 29.53 30.94
N LEU A 889 28.71 29.26 30.92
CA LEU A 889 29.34 28.42 29.89
C LEU A 889 28.85 26.98 29.94
N ALA A 890 28.70 26.40 31.12
CA ALA A 890 28.15 25.04 31.27
C ALA A 890 26.69 24.97 30.79
N LEU A 891 25.87 26.00 31.09
CA LEU A 891 24.53 26.16 30.54
C LEU A 891 24.53 26.29 29.01
N LEU A 892 25.45 27.08 28.45
CA LEU A 892 25.61 27.23 27.00
C LEU A 892 25.93 25.88 26.35
N LEU A 893 26.87 25.10 26.89
CA LEU A 893 27.26 23.81 26.33
C LEU A 893 26.12 22.80 26.35
N GLU A 894 25.38 22.67 27.45
CA GLU A 894 24.18 21.82 27.49
C GLU A 894 23.10 22.30 26.51
N TYR A 895 22.91 23.62 26.40
CA TYR A 895 21.99 24.20 25.42
C TYR A 895 22.41 23.83 23.99
N VAL A 896 23.69 23.99 23.65
CA VAL A 896 24.25 23.65 22.34
C VAL A 896 24.03 22.17 22.04
N GLN A 897 24.40 21.26 22.95
CA GLN A 897 24.20 19.82 22.77
C GLN A 897 22.73 19.48 22.44
N ARG A 898 21.77 20.11 23.14
CA ARG A 898 20.34 19.96 22.87
C ARG A 898 19.93 20.53 21.50
N GLN A 899 20.42 21.73 21.16
CA GLN A 899 20.12 22.40 19.89
C GLN A 899 20.68 21.69 18.65
N MET A 900 21.76 20.92 18.81
CA MET A 900 22.41 20.18 17.72
C MET A 900 21.75 18.82 17.43
N SER A 901 20.87 18.34 18.32
CA SER A 901 20.33 16.97 18.26
C SER A 901 19.63 16.62 16.93
N SER A 902 18.69 17.43 16.44
CA SER A 902 17.99 17.14 15.18
C SER A 902 18.93 17.17 13.97
N PHE A 903 19.90 18.10 13.93
CA PHE A 903 20.94 18.14 12.89
C PHE A 903 21.80 16.88 12.89
N LEU A 904 22.35 16.50 14.05
CA LEU A 904 23.20 15.32 14.19
C LEU A 904 22.44 14.03 13.84
N ARG A 905 21.20 13.87 14.31
CA ARG A 905 20.37 12.70 13.99
C ARG A 905 20.11 12.58 12.48
N CYS A 906 19.77 13.68 11.82
CA CYS A 906 19.60 13.71 10.37
C CYS A 906 20.90 13.36 9.64
N SER A 907 22.05 13.91 10.07
CA SER A 907 23.36 13.62 9.50
C SER A 907 23.78 12.16 9.71
N CYS A 908 23.54 11.58 10.90
CA CYS A 908 23.78 10.17 11.17
C CYS A 908 22.98 9.26 10.23
N LEU A 909 21.68 9.55 10.03
CA LEU A 909 20.84 8.82 9.06
C LEU A 909 21.38 8.96 7.63
N PHE A 910 21.68 10.19 7.21
CA PHE A 910 22.19 10.47 5.86
C PHE A 910 23.49 9.71 5.58
N TYR A 911 24.48 9.82 6.46
CA TYR A 911 25.78 9.18 6.26
C TYR A 911 25.75 7.66 6.47
N ARG A 912 24.84 7.12 7.31
CA ARG A 912 24.58 5.67 7.35
C ARG A 912 24.17 5.15 5.96
N PHE A 913 23.24 5.82 5.29
CA PHE A 913 22.77 5.41 3.96
C PHE A 913 23.72 5.78 2.82
N LEU A 914 24.62 6.73 3.02
CA LEU A 914 25.66 7.10 2.05
C LEU A 914 26.86 6.13 2.09
N THR A 915 27.28 5.74 3.29
CA THR A 915 28.50 4.95 3.51
C THR A 915 28.24 3.46 3.73
N ASP A 916 26.98 3.09 4.01
CA ASP A 916 26.56 1.74 4.38
C ASP A 916 27.24 1.20 5.66
N VAL A 917 27.80 2.08 6.47
CA VAL A 917 28.32 1.74 7.82
C VAL A 917 27.14 1.78 8.80
N ASP A 918 26.87 0.67 9.49
CA ASP A 918 25.83 0.63 10.52
C ASP A 918 26.28 1.24 11.85
N PHE A 919 25.31 1.56 12.71
CA PHE A 919 25.57 2.13 14.03
C PHE A 919 26.30 1.13 14.94
N PRO A 920 27.33 1.55 15.70
CA PRO A 920 28.05 0.68 16.60
C PRO A 920 27.18 0.16 17.75
N ASP A 921 27.68 -0.88 18.42
CA ASP A 921 26.92 -1.50 19.50
C ASP A 921 26.70 -0.60 20.72
N THR A 922 27.56 0.41 20.87
CA THR A 922 27.50 1.44 21.90
C THR A 922 26.28 2.37 21.79
N PHE A 923 25.61 2.44 20.63
CA PHE A 923 24.40 3.25 20.48
C PHE A 923 23.23 2.65 21.27
N PRO A 924 22.41 3.49 21.93
CA PRO A 924 21.28 3.03 22.71
C PRO A 924 20.18 2.43 21.83
N THR A 925 19.48 1.41 22.33
CA THR A 925 18.33 0.78 21.66
C THR A 925 16.99 1.17 22.29
N ASP A 926 17.00 1.58 23.56
CA ASP A 926 15.82 1.89 24.38
C ASP A 926 15.90 3.27 25.05
N GLN A 927 17.03 3.97 24.92
CA GLN A 927 17.29 5.30 25.48
C GLN A 927 17.47 6.35 24.37
N PRO A 928 17.30 7.65 24.66
CA PRO A 928 17.54 8.70 23.68
C PRO A 928 18.99 8.71 23.21
N ASP A 929 19.20 9.01 21.92
CA ASP A 929 20.55 9.08 21.35
C ASP A 929 21.40 10.15 22.03
N ARG A 930 22.62 9.75 22.39
CA ARG A 930 23.57 10.62 23.07
C ARG A 930 24.37 11.47 22.09
N PHE A 931 24.63 12.72 22.47
CA PHE A 931 25.40 13.69 21.68
C PHE A 931 26.80 13.17 21.30
N ASP A 932 27.53 12.62 22.27
CA ASP A 932 28.90 12.18 22.10
C ASP A 932 29.03 11.01 21.13
N LEU A 933 28.11 10.04 21.19
CA LEU A 933 28.08 8.90 20.28
C LEU A 933 27.76 9.32 18.84
N MET A 934 26.84 10.26 18.64
CA MET A 934 26.56 10.82 17.31
C MET A 934 27.76 11.57 16.73
N CYS A 935 28.46 12.36 17.55
CA CYS A 935 29.70 13.02 17.14
C CYS A 935 30.76 12.01 16.73
N GLN A 936 31.05 11.01 17.57
CA GLN A 936 32.04 9.97 17.29
C GLN A 936 31.71 9.19 16.01
N TYR A 937 30.44 8.82 15.82
CA TYR A 937 30.00 8.13 14.61
C TYR A 937 30.23 8.97 13.35
N LEU A 938 30.00 10.29 13.40
CA LEU A 938 30.27 11.22 12.30
C LEU A 938 31.76 11.63 12.19
N GLY A 939 32.65 11.06 13.01
CA GLY A 939 34.08 11.41 13.06
C GLY A 939 34.39 12.77 13.70
N LEU A 940 33.41 13.38 14.37
CA LEU A 940 33.52 14.68 15.05
C LEU A 940 34.03 14.52 16.48
N ASP A 941 34.59 15.59 17.04
CA ASP A 941 35.01 15.63 18.44
C ASP A 941 33.80 15.94 19.35
N PRO A 942 33.50 15.09 20.35
CA PRO A 942 32.40 15.35 21.29
C PRO A 942 32.72 16.48 22.28
N MET A 943 33.98 16.86 22.45
CA MET A 943 34.44 17.89 23.37
C MET A 943 34.37 19.27 22.70
N LEU A 944 33.27 19.98 22.93
CA LEU A 944 32.96 21.23 22.25
C LEU A 944 34.03 22.33 22.39
N GLY A 945 34.83 22.32 23.46
CA GLY A 945 35.91 23.28 23.67
C GLY A 945 36.97 23.29 22.56
N VAL A 946 37.20 22.15 21.88
CA VAL A 946 38.18 22.01 20.79
C VAL A 946 37.88 22.98 19.63
N TYR A 947 36.60 23.26 19.37
CA TYR A 947 36.18 24.11 18.27
C TYR A 947 36.41 25.62 18.51
N PHE A 948 36.72 26.02 19.75
CA PHE A 948 37.03 27.40 20.13
C PHE A 948 38.54 27.67 20.25
N ASP A 949 39.39 26.70 19.91
CA ASP A 949 40.83 26.95 19.90
C ASP A 949 41.26 27.72 18.64
N MET A 950 41.82 28.92 18.85
CA MET A 950 42.31 29.82 17.81
C MET A 950 43.52 29.28 17.04
N GLU A 951 44.18 28.22 17.54
CA GLU A 951 45.21 27.49 16.79
C GLU A 951 44.63 26.65 15.64
N THR A 952 43.32 26.41 15.64
CA THR A 952 42.64 25.61 14.63
C THR A 952 41.89 26.48 13.62
N VAL A 953 41.61 25.91 12.45
CA VAL A 953 40.79 26.57 11.42
C VAL A 953 39.33 26.72 11.85
N TYR A 954 38.88 25.89 12.82
CA TYR A 954 37.49 25.84 13.29
C TYR A 954 37.03 27.19 13.83
N ALA A 955 37.82 27.79 14.74
CA ALA A 955 37.49 29.09 15.31
C ALA A 955 37.39 30.18 14.23
N THR A 956 38.30 30.16 13.24
CA THR A 956 38.27 31.12 12.13
C THR A 956 36.99 30.98 11.28
N MET A 957 36.53 29.75 11.04
CA MET A 957 35.26 29.51 10.33
C MET A 957 34.05 29.99 11.14
N MET A 958 34.03 29.70 12.45
CA MET A 958 32.98 30.19 13.34
C MET A 958 32.93 31.72 13.39
N HIS A 959 34.09 32.38 13.48
CA HIS A 959 34.21 33.84 13.40
C HIS A 959 33.67 34.37 12.07
N SER A 960 33.96 33.71 10.95
CA SER A 960 33.45 34.08 9.63
C SER A 960 31.93 34.03 9.58
N PHE A 961 31.31 32.90 9.98
CA PHE A 961 29.84 32.77 10.06
C PHE A 961 29.19 33.80 10.99
N ALA A 962 29.83 34.09 12.14
CA ALA A 962 29.31 34.99 13.14
C ALA A 962 29.45 36.49 12.78
N SER A 963 30.30 36.83 11.80
CA SER A 963 30.58 38.22 11.40
C SER A 963 29.71 38.71 10.23
N HIS A 964 28.69 37.95 9.83
CA HIS A 964 27.80 38.31 8.72
C HIS A 964 26.95 39.57 9.06
N PRO A 965 26.81 40.56 8.15
CA PRO A 965 26.05 41.80 8.40
C PRO A 965 24.60 41.62 8.89
N HIS A 966 23.86 40.61 8.42
CA HIS A 966 22.52 40.25 8.91
C HIS A 966 22.44 40.03 10.43
N ILE A 967 23.53 39.57 11.07
CA ILE A 967 23.55 39.36 12.53
C ILE A 967 23.54 40.71 13.25
N ASP A 968 24.27 41.71 12.73
CA ASP A 968 24.27 43.06 13.29
C ASP A 968 22.90 43.73 13.11
N LEU A 969 22.28 43.55 11.94
CA LEU A 969 20.90 44.02 11.67
C LEU A 969 19.90 43.41 12.66
N GLU A 970 19.98 42.10 12.92
CA GLU A 970 19.10 41.41 13.90
C GLU A 970 19.27 41.98 15.32
N VAL A 971 20.51 42.28 15.74
CA VAL A 971 20.79 42.92 17.04
C VAL A 971 20.16 44.31 17.09
N GLU A 972 20.29 45.10 16.04
CA GLU A 972 19.73 46.45 15.97
C GLU A 972 18.20 46.45 16.02
N GLN A 973 17.55 45.55 15.28
CA GLN A 973 16.10 45.39 15.29
C GLN A 973 15.58 45.02 16.68
N ARG A 974 16.22 44.07 17.38
CA ARG A 974 15.81 43.68 18.75
C ARG A 974 16.00 44.79 19.78
N CYS A 975 16.89 45.75 19.52
CA CYS A 975 17.07 46.92 20.40
C CYS A 975 15.97 47.99 20.21
N GLN A 976 15.19 47.95 19.13
CA GLN A 976 14.20 48.98 18.75
C GLN A 976 12.86 48.34 18.30
N PRO A 977 12.08 47.74 19.22
CA PRO A 977 10.88 46.98 18.85
C PRO A 977 9.69 47.83 18.32
N ASP A 978 9.71 49.16 18.52
CA ASP A 978 8.58 50.04 18.22
C ASP A 978 8.54 50.60 16.78
N GLU A 979 9.65 50.54 16.03
CA GLU A 979 9.72 50.99 14.63
C GLU A 979 9.39 49.86 13.64
N ARG A 980 8.09 49.52 13.48
CA ARG A 980 7.60 48.41 12.62
C ARG A 980 7.64 48.71 11.11
N GLY A 981 8.79 49.10 10.58
CA GLY A 981 8.99 49.42 9.15
C GLY A 981 9.96 48.53 8.38
N ALA A 982 10.79 47.71 9.04
CA ALA A 982 11.84 46.94 8.38
C ALA A 982 11.48 45.46 8.21
N THR A 983 11.93 44.84 7.11
CA THR A 983 11.75 43.41 6.78
C THR A 983 12.20 42.51 7.94
N ASP A 984 11.25 41.78 8.52
CA ASP A 984 11.46 40.83 9.62
C ASP A 984 12.35 39.66 9.15
N LEU A 985 13.57 39.55 9.69
CA LEU A 985 14.48 38.44 9.38
C LEU A 985 13.95 37.17 10.08
N GLN A 986 13.38 36.25 9.30
CA GLN A 986 12.83 35.01 9.86
C GLN A 986 13.96 34.04 10.26
N VAL A 987 14.43 34.14 11.51
CA VAL A 987 15.46 33.24 12.06
C VAL A 987 14.94 31.79 12.11
N GLU A 988 15.67 30.89 11.46
CA GLU A 988 15.39 29.45 11.51
C GLU A 988 15.85 28.90 12.88
N PRO A 989 15.04 28.13 13.62
CA PRO A 989 15.48 27.55 14.89
C PRO A 989 16.59 26.50 14.70
N CYS A 990 17.45 26.31 15.71
CA CYS A 990 18.46 25.26 15.69
C CYS A 990 17.83 23.88 15.91
N LEU A 991 17.05 23.75 16.99
CA LEU A 991 16.20 22.59 17.22
C LEU A 991 14.87 22.78 16.50
N ARG A 992 14.60 21.91 15.55
CA ARG A 992 13.37 21.96 14.77
C ARG A 992 12.13 21.77 15.68
N PRO A 993 11.10 22.61 15.56
CA PRO A 993 9.87 22.43 16.32
C PRO A 993 9.12 21.19 15.82
N LEU A 994 8.63 20.38 16.76
CA LEU A 994 7.79 19.24 16.44
C LEU A 994 6.43 19.74 15.90
N PRO A 995 6.00 19.34 14.68
CA PRO A 995 4.67 19.68 14.17
C PRO A 995 3.58 19.14 15.09
N ARG A 996 2.52 19.90 15.32
CA ARG A 996 1.39 19.49 16.17
C ARG A 996 0.07 19.75 15.45
N LEU A 997 -0.87 18.83 15.62
CA LEU A 997 -2.27 19.09 15.28
C LEU A 997 -2.92 19.99 16.34
N LYS A 998 -4.04 20.60 15.99
CA LYS A 998 -4.83 21.49 16.85
C LYS A 998 -5.31 20.73 18.09
N VAL A 999 -4.89 21.18 19.27
CA VAL A 999 -5.39 20.64 20.55
C VAL A 999 -6.92 20.73 20.59
N LEU A 1000 -7.56 19.60 20.89
CA LEU A 1000 -9.01 19.43 20.97
C LEU A 1000 -9.46 19.46 22.44
N CYS A 1001 -10.74 19.78 22.66
CA CYS A 1001 -11.36 19.74 23.99
C CYS A 1001 -11.55 18.29 24.47
N ASP A 1002 -11.57 18.05 25.78
CA ASP A 1002 -11.80 16.71 26.34
C ASP A 1002 -13.25 16.26 26.11
N ASP A 1003 -14.23 17.11 26.42
CA ASP A 1003 -15.65 16.84 26.16
C ASP A 1003 -16.04 17.26 24.74
N PHE A 1004 -16.65 16.36 23.98
CA PHE A 1004 -17.12 16.66 22.62
C PHE A 1004 -18.22 17.73 22.59
N SER A 1005 -19.01 17.85 23.66
CA SER A 1005 -20.09 18.83 23.81
C SER A 1005 -19.56 20.27 23.74
N ASP A 1006 -18.36 20.51 24.29
CA ASP A 1006 -17.70 21.82 24.22
C ASP A 1006 -17.36 22.21 22.77
N LEU A 1007 -16.98 21.22 21.95
CA LEU A 1007 -16.71 21.42 20.54
C LEU A 1007 -17.99 21.76 19.76
N ILE A 1008 -19.11 21.10 20.08
CA ILE A 1008 -20.43 21.40 19.48
C ILE A 1008 -20.86 22.83 19.84
N ASN A 1009 -20.74 23.20 21.13
CA ASN A 1009 -21.07 24.54 21.61
C ASN A 1009 -20.18 25.61 20.97
N SER A 1010 -18.90 25.32 20.71
CA SER A 1010 -17.98 26.26 20.06
C SER A 1010 -18.40 26.66 18.63
N VAL A 1011 -19.26 25.86 17.97
CA VAL A 1011 -19.66 26.06 16.58
C VAL A 1011 -21.15 26.33 16.38
N SER A 1012 -21.92 26.48 17.47
CA SER A 1012 -23.36 26.78 17.38
C SER A 1012 -23.62 28.14 16.73
N ASP A 1013 -22.79 29.13 17.04
CA ASP A 1013 -23.01 30.54 16.68
C ASP A 1013 -22.16 30.99 15.47
N ILE A 1014 -21.58 30.04 14.72
CA ILE A 1014 -20.72 30.34 13.57
C ILE A 1014 -21.56 30.42 12.29
N PHE A 1015 -21.58 31.60 11.69
CA PHE A 1015 -22.26 31.89 10.43
C PHE A 1015 -21.34 31.70 9.22
N CYS A 1016 -21.96 31.38 8.07
CA CYS A 1016 -21.23 31.26 6.82
C CYS A 1016 -20.62 32.61 6.40
N PRO A 1017 -19.31 32.71 6.10
CA PRO A 1017 -18.68 33.96 5.72
C PRO A 1017 -19.21 34.55 4.40
N ASN A 1018 -19.83 33.72 3.55
CA ASN A 1018 -20.44 34.14 2.29
C ASN A 1018 -21.97 34.29 2.36
N ASN A 1019 -22.60 33.93 3.49
CA ASN A 1019 -24.04 34.04 3.69
C ASN A 1019 -24.35 34.38 5.16
N GLU A 1020 -24.38 35.68 5.48
CA GLU A 1020 -24.60 36.21 6.85
C GLU A 1020 -25.97 35.86 7.45
N ARG A 1021 -26.91 35.33 6.65
CA ARG A 1021 -28.27 34.99 7.11
C ARG A 1021 -28.46 33.50 7.45
N GLU A 1022 -27.52 32.64 7.11
CA GLU A 1022 -27.61 31.19 7.36
C GLU A 1022 -26.45 30.69 8.23
N GLU A 1023 -26.79 29.96 9.29
CA GLU A 1023 -25.81 29.20 10.08
C GLU A 1023 -25.06 28.18 9.21
N MET A 1024 -23.81 27.89 9.58
CA MET A 1024 -23.08 26.81 8.91
C MET A 1024 -23.80 25.47 9.12
N LYS A 1025 -24.29 24.87 8.03
CA LYS A 1025 -24.98 23.57 8.09
C LYS A 1025 -24.06 22.44 8.57
N THR A 1026 -22.80 22.47 8.11
CA THR A 1026 -21.79 21.42 8.28
C THR A 1026 -20.43 22.03 8.67
N PRO A 1027 -20.31 22.58 9.90
CA PRO A 1027 -19.07 23.17 10.38
C PRO A 1027 -17.99 22.09 10.48
N THR A 1028 -16.90 22.31 9.76
CA THR A 1028 -15.81 21.33 9.58
C THR A 1028 -14.49 21.97 9.97
N MET A 1029 -13.84 21.44 11.00
CA MET A 1029 -12.58 21.98 11.52
C MET A 1029 -11.37 21.30 10.85
N CYS A 1030 -10.45 22.08 10.32
CA CYS A 1030 -9.13 21.58 9.90
C CYS A 1030 -8.30 21.25 11.15
N LEU A 1031 -7.92 19.99 11.34
CA LEU A 1031 -7.10 19.59 12.49
C LEU A 1031 -5.64 20.06 12.39
N ILE A 1032 -5.19 20.52 11.22
CA ILE A 1032 -3.84 21.05 11.04
C ILE A 1032 -3.73 22.48 11.59
N CYS A 1033 -4.67 23.37 11.24
CA CYS A 1033 -4.61 24.79 11.63
C CYS A 1033 -5.71 25.25 12.61
N GLY A 1034 -6.77 24.45 12.80
CA GLY A 1034 -7.92 24.78 13.64
C GLY A 1034 -9.00 25.65 12.97
N LEU A 1035 -8.85 26.02 11.69
CA LEU A 1035 -9.84 26.84 10.98
C LEU A 1035 -11.13 26.05 10.74
N ILE A 1036 -12.28 26.69 10.97
CA ILE A 1036 -13.62 26.13 10.74
C ILE A 1036 -14.13 26.58 9.37
N LEU A 1037 -14.59 25.61 8.58
CA LEU A 1037 -14.98 25.78 7.18
C LEU A 1037 -16.35 25.13 6.93
N CYS A 1038 -17.05 25.61 5.89
CA CYS A 1038 -18.27 24.97 5.39
C CYS A 1038 -17.91 23.69 4.60
N GLY A 1039 -18.18 22.51 5.16
CA GLY A 1039 -17.89 21.23 4.49
C GLY A 1039 -19.06 20.73 3.62
N GLN A 1040 -18.84 20.31 2.38
CA GLN A 1040 -19.93 19.80 1.49
C GLN A 1040 -21.11 20.77 1.28
N SER A 1041 -20.87 22.08 1.36
CA SER A 1041 -21.89 23.11 1.15
C SER A 1041 -21.57 23.93 -0.10
N TYR A 1042 -22.59 24.22 -0.93
CA TYR A 1042 -22.44 25.02 -2.14
C TYR A 1042 -22.27 26.53 -1.88
N CYS A 1043 -22.43 27.00 -0.63
CA CYS A 1043 -22.32 28.42 -0.27
C CYS A 1043 -20.90 28.98 -0.33
N CYS A 1044 -19.88 28.13 -0.14
CA CYS A 1044 -18.47 28.52 -0.11
C CYS A 1044 -17.70 27.70 -1.14
N GLN A 1045 -17.83 28.09 -2.42
CA GLN A 1045 -17.10 27.46 -3.52
C GLN A 1045 -16.09 28.42 -4.16
N PRO A 1046 -14.85 28.49 -3.64
CA PRO A 1046 -13.79 29.25 -4.30
C PRO A 1046 -13.43 28.63 -5.66
N GLU A 1047 -12.99 29.49 -6.58
CA GLU A 1047 -12.48 29.07 -7.89
C GLU A 1047 -11.02 28.64 -7.79
N LEU A 1048 -10.69 27.53 -8.44
CA LEU A 1048 -9.34 26.98 -8.47
C LEU A 1048 -8.84 26.87 -9.91
N GLY A 1049 -7.94 27.79 -10.31
CA GLY A 1049 -7.40 27.82 -11.68
C GLY A 1049 -8.39 28.39 -12.70
N SER A 1050 -8.40 27.86 -13.92
CA SER A 1050 -9.10 28.50 -15.05
C SER A 1050 -10.56 28.11 -15.27
N MET A 1051 -11.13 27.03 -14.70
CA MET A 1051 -12.53 26.64 -15.00
C MET A 1051 -13.36 25.86 -13.95
N HIS A 1052 -12.94 25.67 -12.68
CA HIS A 1052 -13.76 24.89 -11.72
C HIS A 1052 -13.88 25.48 -10.31
N SER A 1053 -15.11 25.51 -9.78
CA SER A 1053 -15.42 25.81 -8.38
C SER A 1053 -15.23 24.55 -7.52
N VAL A 1054 -14.52 24.67 -6.40
CA VAL A 1054 -14.24 23.58 -5.45
C VAL A 1054 -14.82 23.90 -4.08
N GLY A 1055 -15.03 22.92 -3.22
CA GLY A 1055 -15.49 23.15 -1.85
C GLY A 1055 -14.42 23.84 -0.99
N ALA A 1056 -14.86 24.46 0.11
CA ALA A 1056 -14.00 25.24 1.00
C ALA A 1056 -12.90 24.38 1.66
N CYS A 1057 -13.20 23.13 2.05
CA CYS A 1057 -12.19 22.25 2.66
C CYS A 1057 -11.15 21.81 1.61
N THR A 1058 -11.59 21.54 0.38
CA THR A 1058 -10.71 21.17 -0.75
C THR A 1058 -9.75 22.29 -1.08
N HIS A 1059 -10.25 23.53 -1.20
CA HIS A 1059 -9.40 24.71 -1.41
C HIS A 1059 -8.45 24.94 -0.24
N HIS A 1060 -8.93 24.78 1.00
CA HIS A 1060 -8.10 24.94 2.18
C HIS A 1060 -7.00 23.87 2.29
N ALA A 1061 -7.27 22.61 1.94
CA ALA A 1061 -6.29 21.52 1.96
C ALA A 1061 -5.08 21.83 1.06
N LEU A 1062 -5.29 22.46 -0.09
CA LEU A 1062 -4.23 22.91 -0.98
C LEU A 1062 -3.30 23.93 -0.30
N ALA A 1063 -3.88 24.91 0.40
CA ALA A 1063 -3.12 25.96 1.06
C ALA A 1063 -2.54 25.53 2.42
N CYS A 1064 -3.25 24.72 3.20
CA CYS A 1064 -2.86 24.39 4.58
C CYS A 1064 -1.94 23.17 4.64
N GLY A 1065 -2.35 22.04 4.04
CA GLY A 1065 -1.62 20.78 4.15
C GLY A 1065 -0.88 20.35 2.89
N ALA A 1066 -0.79 21.22 1.87
CA ALA A 1066 -0.25 20.91 0.55
C ALA A 1066 -0.96 19.71 -0.08
N GLU A 1067 -2.22 19.93 -0.46
CA GLU A 1067 -3.10 18.97 -1.16
C GLU A 1067 -3.66 17.84 -0.29
N VAL A 1068 -3.23 17.76 0.97
CA VAL A 1068 -3.76 16.84 1.98
C VAL A 1068 -4.47 17.63 3.08
N GLY A 1069 -5.56 17.10 3.61
CA GLY A 1069 -6.27 17.70 4.73
C GLY A 1069 -6.84 16.67 5.70
N ILE A 1070 -6.83 17.01 6.98
CA ILE A 1070 -7.50 16.25 8.03
C ILE A 1070 -8.59 17.15 8.61
N PHE A 1071 -9.83 16.73 8.44
CA PHE A 1071 -10.98 17.54 8.78
C PHE A 1071 -11.89 16.81 9.77
N LEU A 1072 -12.27 17.46 10.87
CA LEU A 1072 -13.27 16.95 11.80
C LEU A 1072 -14.61 17.62 11.50
N ARG A 1073 -15.59 16.85 11.04
CA ARG A 1073 -16.98 17.29 10.94
C ARG A 1073 -17.60 17.24 12.33
N ILE A 1074 -17.88 18.43 12.89
CA ILE A 1074 -18.23 18.54 14.30
C ILE A 1074 -19.65 18.03 14.57
N ARG A 1075 -20.63 18.44 13.74
CA ARG A 1075 -22.03 17.98 13.91
C ARG A 1075 -22.23 16.50 13.62
N ASP A 1076 -21.33 15.89 12.84
CA ASP A 1076 -21.42 14.47 12.46
C ASP A 1076 -20.46 13.56 13.24
N CYS A 1077 -19.66 14.11 14.16
CA CYS A 1077 -18.59 13.40 14.89
C CYS A 1077 -17.80 12.45 13.97
N GLN A 1078 -17.21 12.99 12.90
CA GLN A 1078 -16.53 12.17 11.89
C GLN A 1078 -15.29 12.87 11.35
N VAL A 1079 -14.19 12.13 11.19
CA VAL A 1079 -12.98 12.66 10.57
C VAL A 1079 -12.96 12.31 9.09
N VAL A 1080 -12.51 13.25 8.27
CA VAL A 1080 -12.32 13.13 6.83
C VAL A 1080 -10.86 13.32 6.51
N TYR A 1081 -10.25 12.33 5.86
CA TYR A 1081 -8.99 12.53 5.16
C TYR A 1081 -9.29 12.94 3.74
N LEU A 1082 -8.74 14.08 3.33
CA LEU A 1082 -8.91 14.64 2.01
C LEU A 1082 -7.55 14.67 1.31
N GLY A 1083 -7.53 14.25 0.05
CA GLY A 1083 -6.39 14.31 -0.86
C GLY A 1083 -6.83 14.81 -2.23
N ARG A 1084 -5.96 14.71 -3.24
CA ARG A 1084 -6.20 15.13 -4.64
C ARG A 1084 -7.45 14.51 -5.25
N GLY A 1085 -8.60 15.19 -5.14
CA GLY A 1085 -9.90 14.75 -5.68
C GLY A 1085 -10.44 13.45 -5.09
N LYS A 1086 -9.84 12.96 -3.99
CA LYS A 1086 -10.17 11.72 -3.29
C LYS A 1086 -10.29 12.02 -1.80
N GLY A 1087 -11.11 11.27 -1.09
CA GLY A 1087 -11.15 11.31 0.35
C GLY A 1087 -11.65 10.00 0.92
N CYS A 1088 -11.58 9.88 2.24
CA CYS A 1088 -12.19 8.79 2.98
C CYS A 1088 -12.65 9.29 4.36
N PHE A 1089 -13.61 8.57 4.94
CA PHE A 1089 -14.06 8.79 6.31
C PHE A 1089 -13.29 7.86 7.25
N VAL A 1090 -12.88 8.40 8.39
CA VAL A 1090 -12.22 7.65 9.46
C VAL A 1090 -12.90 7.94 10.81
N PRO A 1091 -12.87 6.98 11.76
CA PRO A 1091 -13.49 7.16 13.06
C PRO A 1091 -12.92 8.39 13.79
N PRO A 1092 -13.77 9.16 14.50
CA PRO A 1092 -13.31 10.30 15.28
C PRO A 1092 -12.44 9.87 16.47
N PRO A 1093 -11.59 10.76 17.00
CA PRO A 1093 -10.78 10.48 18.19
C PRO A 1093 -11.59 10.57 19.49
N TYR A 1094 -12.92 10.52 19.44
CA TYR A 1094 -13.80 10.65 20.60
C TYR A 1094 -14.54 9.33 20.85
N LEU A 1095 -14.48 8.85 22.09
CA LEU A 1095 -15.02 7.55 22.51
C LEU A 1095 -16.00 7.75 23.68
N ASP A 1096 -17.01 6.88 23.76
CA ASP A 1096 -17.88 6.77 24.92
C ASP A 1096 -17.24 5.96 26.07
N GLU A 1097 -17.98 5.77 27.16
CA GLU A 1097 -17.54 4.98 28.33
C GLU A 1097 -17.23 3.50 28.01
N TYR A 1098 -17.73 2.98 26.89
CA TYR A 1098 -17.51 1.61 26.43
C TYR A 1098 -16.35 1.51 25.43
N GLY A 1099 -15.72 2.63 25.05
CA GLY A 1099 -14.64 2.68 24.08
C GLY A 1099 -15.10 2.68 22.62
N GLU A 1100 -16.37 2.98 22.35
CA GLU A 1100 -16.93 3.02 21.00
C GLU A 1100 -17.12 4.45 20.49
N THR A 1101 -17.01 4.65 19.16
CA THR A 1101 -17.28 5.95 18.51
C THR A 1101 -18.76 6.09 18.17
N ASP A 1102 -19.37 7.27 18.36
CA ASP A 1102 -20.76 7.56 17.96
C ASP A 1102 -20.82 8.46 16.71
N MET A 1103 -20.49 7.90 15.53
CA MET A 1103 -20.54 8.66 14.27
C MET A 1103 -21.98 9.05 13.91
N GLY A 1104 -22.19 10.35 13.66
CA GLY A 1104 -23.50 10.95 13.44
C GLY A 1104 -24.31 11.16 14.72
N LEU A 1105 -23.71 11.00 15.91
CA LEU A 1105 -24.31 11.25 17.21
C LEU A 1105 -25.69 10.59 17.40
N ARG A 1106 -25.86 9.36 16.89
CA ARG A 1106 -27.17 8.70 16.88
C ARG A 1106 -27.55 8.13 18.23
N ARG A 1107 -26.57 7.77 19.06
CA ARG A 1107 -26.77 7.20 20.39
C ARG A 1107 -26.90 8.28 21.45
N GLY A 1108 -26.23 9.41 21.26
CA GLY A 1108 -26.31 10.57 22.15
C GLY A 1108 -25.57 10.36 23.48
N ASN A 1109 -24.67 9.38 23.54
CA ASN A 1109 -23.82 9.15 24.69
C ASN A 1109 -22.78 10.28 24.83
N PRO A 1110 -22.39 10.65 26.06
CA PRO A 1110 -21.26 11.55 26.27
C PRO A 1110 -19.98 10.98 25.65
N LEU A 1111 -19.26 11.82 24.89
CA LEU A 1111 -18.04 11.43 24.17
C LEU A 1111 -16.84 12.20 24.72
N ARG A 1112 -15.74 11.49 24.99
CA ARG A 1112 -14.48 12.08 25.46
C ARG A 1112 -13.32 11.82 24.52
N LEU A 1113 -12.36 12.74 24.49
CA LEU A 1113 -11.19 12.66 23.64
C LEU A 1113 -10.28 11.49 24.07
N SER A 1114 -10.05 10.55 23.16
CA SER A 1114 -9.04 9.51 23.32
C SER A 1114 -7.70 10.01 22.78
N GLU A 1115 -6.76 10.28 23.68
CA GLU A 1115 -5.39 10.68 23.31
C GLU A 1115 -4.72 9.65 22.40
N ALA A 1116 -4.97 8.35 22.61
CA ALA A 1116 -4.42 7.28 21.78
C ALA A 1116 -4.97 7.32 20.34
N ALA A 1117 -6.29 7.50 20.18
CA ALA A 1117 -6.91 7.61 18.86
C ALA A 1117 -6.43 8.88 18.14
N TYR A 1118 -6.32 10.00 18.86
CA TYR A 1118 -5.80 11.24 18.31
C TYR A 1118 -4.31 11.15 17.92
N ARG A 1119 -3.49 10.49 18.76
CA ARG A 1119 -2.07 10.20 18.47
C ARG A 1119 -1.93 9.35 17.21
N LYS A 1120 -2.84 8.42 16.94
CA LYS A 1120 -2.84 7.63 15.70
C LYS A 1120 -3.07 8.50 14.46
N ILE A 1121 -4.02 9.44 14.51
CA ILE A 1121 -4.25 10.42 13.42
C ILE A 1121 -3.01 11.31 13.24
N TYR A 1122 -2.43 11.78 14.34
CA TYR A 1122 -1.20 12.57 14.34
C TYR A 1122 -0.03 11.84 13.68
N LEU A 1123 0.24 10.58 14.05
CA LEU A 1123 1.33 9.80 13.47
C LEU A 1123 1.10 9.46 11.99
N GLN A 1124 -0.15 9.26 11.56
CA GLN A 1124 -0.48 9.06 10.13
C GLN A 1124 -0.17 10.30 9.29
N TRP A 1125 -0.45 11.49 9.82
CA TRP A 1125 -0.08 12.75 9.18
C TRP A 1125 1.43 12.98 9.19
N LEU A 1126 2.07 12.76 10.33
CA LEU A 1126 3.50 12.99 10.52
C LEU A 1126 4.36 12.07 9.65
N GLY A 1127 3.91 10.83 9.41
CA GLY A 1127 4.56 9.85 8.54
C GLY A 1127 4.10 9.89 7.07
N HIS A 1128 3.41 10.96 6.64
CA HIS A 1128 2.94 11.16 5.25
C HIS A 1128 2.07 10.01 4.70
N GLY A 1129 1.35 9.30 5.57
CA GLY A 1129 0.59 8.09 5.27
C GLY A 1129 -0.81 8.33 4.70
N LEU A 1130 -1.31 9.58 4.72
CA LEU A 1130 -2.70 9.90 4.42
C LEU A 1130 -3.14 9.51 3.00
N HIS A 1131 -2.32 9.77 1.97
CA HIS A 1131 -2.64 9.34 0.60
C HIS A 1131 -2.77 7.81 0.47
N GLY A 1132 -1.86 7.08 1.13
CA GLY A 1132 -1.88 5.62 1.15
C GLY A 1132 -3.12 5.08 1.87
N GLU A 1133 -3.50 5.70 3.00
CA GLU A 1133 -4.69 5.30 3.76
C GLU A 1133 -6.00 5.61 3.02
N ILE A 1134 -6.08 6.77 2.34
CA ILE A 1134 -7.21 7.11 1.47
C ILE A 1134 -7.36 6.06 0.36
N ALA A 1135 -6.28 5.69 -0.31
CA ALA A 1135 -6.31 4.66 -1.35
C ALA A 1135 -6.76 3.30 -0.79
N ARG A 1136 -6.17 2.87 0.34
CA ARG A 1136 -6.48 1.60 1.00
C ARG A 1136 -7.94 1.49 1.43
N LEU A 1137 -8.48 2.55 2.03
CA LEU A 1137 -9.87 2.57 2.49
C LEU A 1137 -10.86 2.65 1.33
N ASN A 1138 -10.52 3.37 0.26
CA ASN A 1138 -11.36 3.42 -0.94
C ASN A 1138 -11.38 2.10 -1.73
N ASP A 1139 -10.32 1.29 -1.65
CA ASP A 1139 -10.32 -0.05 -2.24
C ASP A 1139 -11.16 -1.06 -1.42
N ASN A 1140 -11.14 -0.93 -0.09
CA ASN A 1140 -11.86 -1.84 0.81
C ASN A 1140 -13.34 -1.46 0.94
N ALA A 1141 -13.66 -0.18 0.80
CA ALA A 1141 -15.03 0.28 0.78
C ALA A 1141 -15.65 -0.05 -0.58
N ASN A 1142 -16.53 -1.06 -0.62
CA ASN A 1142 -17.55 -1.22 -1.68
C ASN A 1142 -18.49 0.00 -1.84
N VAL A 1143 -18.16 1.11 -1.17
CA VAL A 1143 -18.89 2.37 -1.15
C VAL A 1143 -18.44 3.20 -2.34
N ALA A 1144 -18.96 2.83 -3.51
CA ALA A 1144 -19.25 3.80 -4.55
C ALA A 1144 -20.46 4.67 -4.15
N ALA A 1145 -20.52 5.17 -2.91
CA ALA A 1145 -21.24 6.41 -2.70
C ALA A 1145 -20.38 7.48 -3.35
N ALA A 1146 -20.88 8.05 -4.43
CA ALA A 1146 -20.28 9.16 -5.16
C ALA A 1146 -20.23 10.41 -4.26
N ALA A 1147 -19.43 10.36 -3.18
CA ALA A 1147 -19.07 11.54 -2.44
C ALA A 1147 -18.25 12.40 -3.41
N GLN A 1148 -18.81 13.55 -3.78
CA GLN A 1148 -18.13 14.54 -4.60
C GLN A 1148 -17.06 15.21 -3.74
N TRP A 1149 -15.94 14.52 -3.51
CA TRP A 1149 -14.84 14.98 -2.65
C TRP A 1149 -14.30 16.35 -3.06
N HIS A 1150 -14.44 16.73 -4.33
CA HIS A 1150 -14.10 18.05 -4.84
C HIS A 1150 -14.99 19.19 -4.30
N HIS A 1151 -16.19 18.87 -3.80
CA HIS A 1151 -17.09 19.82 -3.14
C HIS A 1151 -16.99 19.78 -1.61
N MET A 1152 -16.06 19.01 -1.03
CA MET A 1152 -15.75 19.07 0.41
C MET A 1152 -15.24 20.44 0.81
#